data_AF-A0A930WB34-F1
#
_entry.id   AF-A0A930WB34-F1
#
_cell.length_a   1.000
_cell.length_b   1.000
_cell.length_c   1.000
_cell.angle_alpha   90.00
_cell.angle_beta   90.00
_cell.angle_gamma   90.00
#
_symmetry.space_group_name_H-M   'P 1'
#
loop_
_entity.id
_entity.type
_entity.pdbx_description
1 polymer ?
#
loop_
_entity_poly.entity_id
_entity_poly.type
_entity_poly.pdbx_seq_one_letter_code
_entity_poly.pdbx_strand_id
1 'polypeptide(L)'
;TREQAKAADGQLTAAQYGAFFTELPEQVRTQLARDWGDAPGDVFNYDGTLLIPGTLNGNLFITVQPPRGFGEDPGKLLHSPDAAPTHHYIGYYHWLRDIWQADAVIHVGTHGSLEWLPGKSTALSNRCWPDVSLGDLPDIYPYWITIVGEGIQAKRRGAACLISHLSPPMELAGEFEEIEELEQALDEYVHFRAAQPDNIEAAQELVREKAAACHFEGEIDEGDSFDDYADALHNYVTDLKNMQIRTGLHILGRAPAGEALIDFLCALVRMEHGGEKSLVRLVAEQSGYDYEELLTHSERMTADGMTYGRKLDAVEAEMRALISFLAEHDYAPEAVARAMELSVIAGSSEEMHAAFAHALHEVVEDMVPRLRRTEGEITETLRALTGRYIEPSPAGAPTTNGVDVLPTGRNFYGLDPRCMPTPAAWEYGKQLGDALIEQYISDEGRYPEAVGIVFWAGSNMRSHGQCIAELFYLMGVRPVWRRPSQRVCGLEIIPLAELQRPRIDVTARISGLFRDAVPNAIRWVDQAVRMVRDLEESDEENYVRKHVLSDTAWLKEQGETQESAWERASVRIFGDPPGVYGAGVADLLESKAWETLDDLAAVYTRFSGTAYGGDGLARAYDPEVFQRRMAGLDVTVKNEDTRETHMFSSDDYNAYHGGMIATVRALTGKAPRSYTGDSSDRQRIVLRSVAEEAARLFRGEAMNPKFIEGMKQHGYKGASDLANYLAHSYQWDATSAVMKDWMYEGYARKYVLDAGMQEWMQEVNPWALHRMAETLLEAQQRGLWNASQETLDELRSLYLSIEGDLEERAEG
;
A
#
# COMPACT_ATOMS: atom_id res chain seq x y z
N THR A 1 13.16 5.01 36.38
CA THR A 1 13.82 5.45 37.64
C THR A 1 15.33 5.21 37.61
N ARG A 2 16.11 5.82 38.52
CA ARG A 2 17.57 5.62 38.59
C ARG A 2 17.98 4.17 38.94
N GLU A 3 17.12 3.43 39.64
CA GLU A 3 17.34 2.01 39.93
C GLU A 3 17.09 1.13 38.71
N GLN A 4 16.02 1.39 37.95
CA GLN A 4 15.77 0.72 36.66
C GLN A 4 16.91 0.95 35.66
N ALA A 5 17.44 2.17 35.57
CA ALA A 5 18.58 2.48 34.71
C ALA A 5 19.84 1.67 35.06
N LYS A 6 20.09 1.41 36.36
CA LYS A 6 21.21 0.58 36.82
C LYS A 6 20.99 -0.92 36.58
N ALA A 7 19.72 -1.34 36.54
CA ALA A 7 19.33 -2.73 36.33
C ALA A 7 19.15 -3.09 34.84
N ALA A 8 19.28 -2.13 33.92
CA ALA A 8 19.17 -2.39 32.49
C ALA A 8 20.22 -3.42 32.03
N ASP A 9 19.80 -4.45 31.32
CA ASP A 9 20.69 -5.49 30.78
C ASP A 9 21.72 -4.90 29.81
N GLY A 10 21.29 -3.93 29.00
CA GLY A 10 22.12 -3.26 28.02
C GLY A 10 22.58 -1.89 28.48
N GLN A 11 23.90 -1.73 28.64
CA GLN A 11 24.54 -0.48 29.06
C GLN A 11 25.84 -0.26 28.28
N LEU A 12 25.99 0.94 27.73
CA LEU A 12 27.20 1.37 27.03
C LEU A 12 27.75 2.64 27.68
N THR A 13 28.88 2.51 28.37
CA THR A 13 29.51 3.64 29.07
C THR A 13 30.10 4.66 28.09
N ALA A 14 30.19 5.92 28.50
CA ALA A 14 30.85 6.97 27.71
C ALA A 14 32.28 6.59 27.29
N ALA A 15 33.01 5.84 28.12
CA ALA A 15 34.36 5.38 27.79
C ALA A 15 34.35 4.33 26.65
N GLN A 16 33.43 3.36 26.69
CA GLN A 16 33.26 2.36 25.63
C GLN A 16 32.78 3.01 24.33
N TYR A 17 31.74 3.86 24.40
CA TYR A 17 31.25 4.59 23.24
C TYR A 17 32.31 5.54 22.67
N GLY A 18 33.07 6.22 23.54
CA GLY A 18 34.13 7.12 23.13
C GLY A 18 35.25 6.40 22.35
N ALA A 19 35.62 5.20 22.78
CA ALA A 19 36.58 4.37 22.05
C ALA A 19 36.07 4.04 20.63
N PHE A 20 34.84 3.51 20.52
CA PHE A 20 34.18 3.26 19.24
C PHE A 20 34.08 4.51 18.36
N PHE A 21 33.64 5.63 18.94
CA PHE A 21 33.49 6.89 18.23
C PHE A 21 34.82 7.36 17.61
N THR A 22 35.96 7.18 18.29
CA THR A 22 37.28 7.55 17.74
C THR A 22 37.75 6.71 16.56
N GLU A 23 37.23 5.49 16.41
CA GLU A 23 37.56 4.59 15.29
C GLU A 23 36.74 4.92 14.03
N LEU A 24 35.57 5.54 14.18
CA LEU A 24 34.72 5.94 13.05
C LEU A 24 35.43 6.92 12.12
N PRO A 25 35.19 6.88 10.79
CA PRO A 25 35.79 7.83 9.87
C PRO A 25 35.49 9.29 10.23
N GLU A 26 36.43 10.19 9.95
CA GLU A 26 36.31 11.61 10.31
C GLU A 26 35.00 12.25 9.83
N GLN A 27 34.55 11.93 8.59
CA GLN A 27 33.29 12.44 8.06
C GLN A 27 32.08 11.98 8.87
N VAL A 28 32.07 10.73 9.33
CA VAL A 28 30.99 10.16 10.16
C VAL A 28 30.94 10.89 11.50
N ARG A 29 32.09 11.05 12.16
CA ARG A 29 32.18 11.77 13.44
C ARG A 29 31.72 13.23 13.32
N THR A 30 32.17 13.92 12.28
CA THR A 30 31.82 15.32 12.04
C THR A 30 30.32 15.49 11.77
N GLN A 31 29.73 14.60 10.98
CA GLN A 31 28.29 14.65 10.71
C GLN A 31 27.48 14.35 11.98
N LEU A 32 27.86 13.32 12.73
CA LEU A 32 27.18 12.95 13.97
C LEU A 32 27.23 14.09 14.99
N ALA A 33 28.40 14.72 15.15
CA ALA A 33 28.58 15.85 16.06
C ALA A 33 27.77 17.10 15.64
N ARG A 34 27.68 17.34 14.33
CA ARG A 34 26.84 18.41 13.78
C ARG A 34 25.36 18.18 14.06
N ASP A 35 24.90 16.94 13.90
CA ASP A 35 23.47 16.62 13.95
C ASP A 35 22.98 16.34 15.38
N TRP A 36 23.83 15.82 16.27
CA TRP A 36 23.44 15.33 17.61
C TRP A 36 24.38 15.75 18.76
N GLY A 37 25.31 16.67 18.54
CA GLY A 37 26.20 17.20 19.58
C GLY A 37 27.39 16.28 19.90
N ASP A 38 28.09 16.56 20.98
CA ASP A 38 29.28 15.79 21.33
C ASP A 38 28.93 14.39 21.85
N ALA A 39 29.76 13.40 21.52
CA ALA A 39 29.64 12.04 22.04
C ALA A 39 29.64 12.01 23.59
N PRO A 40 28.79 11.20 24.24
CA PRO A 40 27.91 10.16 23.68
C PRO A 40 26.49 10.64 23.28
N GLY A 41 26.25 11.96 23.18
CA GLY A 41 24.92 12.53 22.92
C GLY A 41 23.97 12.42 24.12
N ASP A 42 22.73 12.90 23.96
CA ASP A 42 21.77 13.02 25.08
C ASP A 42 20.64 11.97 25.05
N VAL A 43 20.45 11.29 23.92
CA VAL A 43 19.35 10.32 23.72
C VAL A 43 19.60 9.05 24.51
N PHE A 44 18.66 8.67 25.39
CA PHE A 44 18.80 7.54 26.34
C PHE A 44 20.12 7.57 27.17
N ASN A 45 20.69 8.75 27.39
CA ASN A 45 21.90 8.93 28.18
C ASN A 45 21.55 9.20 29.66
N TYR A 46 21.99 8.32 30.55
CA TYR A 46 21.84 8.46 31.99
C TYR A 46 23.21 8.51 32.68
N ASP A 47 23.58 9.67 33.23
CA ASP A 47 24.86 9.89 33.92
C ASP A 47 26.09 9.47 33.06
N GLY A 48 26.05 9.67 31.73
CA GLY A 48 27.13 9.30 30.81
C GLY A 48 27.11 7.84 30.35
N THR A 49 26.00 7.13 30.57
CA THR A 49 25.78 5.75 30.11
C THR A 49 24.58 5.71 29.18
N LEU A 50 24.80 5.26 27.95
CA LEU A 50 23.72 5.02 26.99
C LEU A 50 23.03 3.70 27.37
N LEU A 51 21.73 3.76 27.65
CA LEU A 51 20.94 2.58 27.99
C LEU A 51 20.42 1.91 26.72
N ILE A 52 20.59 0.60 26.63
CA ILE A 52 20.08 -0.23 25.54
C ILE A 52 18.89 -1.04 26.09
N PRO A 53 17.65 -0.57 25.88
CA PRO A 53 16.48 -1.20 26.48
C PRO A 53 16.22 -2.57 25.85
N GLY A 54 15.93 -3.57 26.68
CA GLY A 54 15.62 -4.92 26.23
C GLY A 54 15.63 -5.88 27.39
N THR A 55 15.45 -7.17 27.09
CA THR A 55 15.46 -8.25 28.07
C THR A 55 16.40 -9.34 27.63
N LEU A 56 17.35 -9.68 28.50
CA LEU A 56 18.28 -10.78 28.31
C LEU A 56 17.70 -12.09 28.86
N ASN A 57 17.72 -13.14 28.06
CA ASN A 57 17.38 -14.51 28.47
C ASN A 57 18.44 -15.49 27.96
N GLY A 58 19.49 -15.69 28.76
CA GLY A 58 20.64 -16.50 28.37
C GLY A 58 21.38 -15.87 27.18
N ASN A 59 21.37 -16.55 26.04
CA ASN A 59 22.04 -16.10 24.81
C ASN A 59 21.08 -15.35 23.85
N LEU A 60 19.90 -14.96 24.31
CA LEU A 60 18.94 -14.20 23.53
C LEU A 60 18.73 -12.84 24.17
N PHE A 61 18.83 -11.78 23.36
CA PHE A 61 18.48 -10.43 23.76
C PHE A 61 17.31 -9.95 22.90
N ILE A 62 16.16 -9.69 23.53
CA ILE A 62 14.96 -9.19 22.86
C ILE A 62 14.86 -7.70 23.14
N THR A 63 14.74 -6.91 22.08
CA THR A 63 14.88 -5.46 22.14
C THR A 63 14.10 -4.80 21.01
N VAL A 64 13.83 -3.51 21.16
CA VAL A 64 13.23 -2.66 20.13
C VAL A 64 14.33 -1.89 19.43
N GLN A 65 14.27 -1.79 18.10
CA GLN A 65 15.20 -0.97 17.34
C GLN A 65 15.09 0.49 17.81
N PRO A 66 16.21 1.19 18.06
CA PRO A 66 16.15 2.58 18.49
C PRO A 66 15.43 3.46 17.48
N PRO A 67 14.67 4.48 17.94
CA PRO A 67 14.09 5.46 17.04
C PRO A 67 15.19 6.17 16.25
N ARG A 68 14.85 6.54 15.02
CA ARG A 68 15.78 7.21 14.10
C ARG A 68 16.22 8.60 14.58
N GLY A 69 15.38 9.27 15.37
CA GLY A 69 15.52 10.68 15.76
C GLY A 69 14.25 11.52 15.60
N PHE A 70 13.17 10.98 15.00
CA PHE A 70 11.93 11.71 14.75
C PHE A 70 11.14 12.03 16.03
N GLY A 71 11.30 11.24 17.10
CA GLY A 71 10.70 11.56 18.39
C GLY A 71 11.49 12.63 19.15
N GLU A 72 12.80 12.69 18.93
CA GLU A 72 13.73 13.54 19.67
C GLU A 72 13.85 14.95 19.07
N ASP A 73 13.93 15.05 17.74
CA ASP A 73 14.00 16.32 17.01
C ASP A 73 13.36 16.17 15.60
N PRO A 74 12.01 16.06 15.53
CA PRO A 74 11.31 15.87 14.26
C PRO A 74 11.58 17.01 13.27
N GLY A 75 11.66 18.26 13.74
CA GLY A 75 11.97 19.42 12.91
C GLY A 75 13.31 19.29 12.19
N LYS A 76 14.35 18.78 12.86
CA LYS A 76 15.65 18.53 12.22
C LYS A 76 15.53 17.54 11.06
N LEU A 77 14.84 16.42 11.23
CA LEU A 77 14.74 15.40 10.17
C LEU A 77 13.84 15.85 9.01
N LEU A 78 12.79 16.64 9.29
CA LEU A 78 11.93 17.23 8.26
C LEU A 78 12.68 18.26 7.39
N HIS A 79 13.65 19.00 7.97
CA HIS A 79 14.47 19.96 7.21
C HIS A 79 15.74 19.34 6.61
N SER A 80 16.34 18.37 7.30
CA SER A 80 17.58 17.68 6.94
C SER A 80 17.32 16.17 6.89
N PRO A 81 16.70 15.69 5.80
CA PRO A 81 16.32 14.29 5.71
C PRO A 81 17.52 13.34 5.57
N ASP A 82 18.70 13.89 5.30
CA ASP A 82 19.99 13.21 5.25
C ASP A 82 20.78 13.27 6.58
N ALA A 83 20.21 13.82 7.66
CA ALA A 83 20.86 13.92 8.96
C ALA A 83 21.33 12.55 9.45
N ALA A 84 22.34 12.47 10.32
CA ALA A 84 22.83 11.22 10.90
C ALA A 84 21.77 10.54 11.81
N PRO A 85 21.82 9.21 12.03
CA PRO A 85 21.20 8.56 13.21
C PRO A 85 21.78 9.12 14.50
N THR A 86 21.05 8.98 15.61
CA THR A 86 21.51 9.47 16.91
C THR A 86 22.76 8.71 17.38
N HIS A 87 23.51 9.30 18.32
CA HIS A 87 24.61 8.59 19.00
C HIS A 87 24.13 7.27 19.63
N HIS A 88 22.94 7.28 20.23
CA HIS A 88 22.30 6.11 20.80
C HIS A 88 22.03 5.01 19.76
N TYR A 89 21.51 5.36 18.58
CA TYR A 89 21.22 4.39 17.52
C TYR A 89 22.48 3.62 17.10
N ILE A 90 23.59 4.30 16.83
CA ILE A 90 24.83 3.61 16.45
C ILE A 90 25.50 2.92 17.65
N GLY A 91 25.35 3.48 18.85
CA GLY A 91 25.81 2.88 20.10
C GLY A 91 25.09 1.56 20.41
N TYR A 92 23.80 1.48 20.10
CA TYR A 92 22.98 0.27 20.22
C TYR A 92 23.54 -0.89 19.40
N TYR A 93 23.77 -0.68 18.10
CA TYR A 93 24.31 -1.74 17.26
C TYR A 93 25.77 -2.08 17.59
N HIS A 94 26.58 -1.09 17.98
CA HIS A 94 27.92 -1.33 18.51
C HIS A 94 27.88 -2.19 19.78
N TRP A 95 26.96 -1.90 20.70
CA TRP A 95 26.79 -2.69 21.91
C TRP A 95 26.43 -4.15 21.58
N LEU A 96 25.46 -4.36 20.68
CA LEU A 96 25.09 -5.71 20.23
C LEU A 96 26.27 -6.47 19.62
N ARG A 97 27.01 -5.86 18.69
CA ARG A 97 28.07 -6.50 17.93
C ARG A 97 29.35 -6.72 18.74
N ASP A 98 29.80 -5.71 19.48
CA ASP A 98 31.17 -5.67 19.99
C ASP A 98 31.24 -5.81 21.52
N ILE A 99 30.16 -5.49 22.25
CA ILE A 99 30.12 -5.55 23.72
C ILE A 99 29.38 -6.80 24.20
N TRP A 100 28.14 -7.00 23.76
CA TRP A 100 27.37 -8.21 24.03
C TRP A 100 27.81 -9.39 23.15
N GLN A 101 28.34 -9.08 21.96
CA GLN A 101 28.91 -10.04 21.01
C GLN A 101 27.87 -11.01 20.43
N ALA A 102 26.77 -10.46 19.91
CA ALA A 102 25.78 -11.21 19.14
C ALA A 102 26.44 -11.95 17.97
N ASP A 103 26.09 -13.22 17.77
CA ASP A 103 26.52 -13.99 16.59
C ASP A 103 25.69 -13.65 15.33
N ALA A 104 24.45 -13.20 15.51
CA ALA A 104 23.54 -12.78 14.46
C ALA A 104 22.42 -11.89 15.05
N VAL A 105 21.74 -11.14 14.18
CA VAL A 105 20.51 -10.43 14.52
C VAL A 105 19.35 -11.00 13.71
N ILE A 106 18.18 -11.13 14.36
CA ILE A 106 16.91 -11.32 13.66
C ILE A 106 16.13 -10.03 13.79
N HIS A 107 15.99 -9.29 12.71
CA HIS A 107 15.02 -8.20 12.67
C HIS A 107 13.65 -8.77 12.34
N VAL A 108 12.60 -8.30 13.02
CA VAL A 108 11.23 -8.82 12.86
C VAL A 108 10.31 -7.68 12.42
N GLY A 109 9.65 -7.84 11.27
CA GLY A 109 8.78 -6.84 10.67
C GLY A 109 9.32 -6.32 9.33
N THR A 110 8.45 -5.74 8.51
CA THR A 110 8.79 -5.26 7.16
C THR A 110 9.41 -3.87 7.13
N HIS A 111 9.39 -3.12 8.23
CA HIS A 111 9.74 -1.69 8.24
C HIS A 111 10.78 -1.32 9.32
N GLY A 112 11.88 -2.08 9.40
CA GLY A 112 13.01 -1.62 10.22
C GLY A 112 13.64 -0.37 9.62
N SER A 113 14.18 0.53 10.44
CA SER A 113 14.77 1.80 9.98
C SER A 113 16.19 1.68 9.44
N LEU A 114 16.88 0.56 9.69
CA LEU A 114 18.32 0.41 9.44
C LEU A 114 18.68 0.53 7.96
N GLU A 115 17.96 -0.19 7.11
CA GLU A 115 18.18 -0.22 5.67
C GLU A 115 17.85 1.12 4.98
N TRP A 116 17.06 1.96 5.65
CA TRP A 116 16.64 3.29 5.18
C TRP A 116 17.53 4.42 5.69
N LEU A 117 18.48 4.15 6.58
CA LEU A 117 19.39 5.19 7.08
C LEU A 117 20.21 5.81 5.93
N PRO A 118 20.62 7.09 6.03
CA PRO A 118 21.26 7.75 4.91
C PRO A 118 22.57 7.12 4.43
N GLY A 119 22.78 7.14 3.11
CA GLY A 119 23.96 6.55 2.47
C GLY A 119 23.71 6.11 1.04
N LYS A 120 24.69 5.42 0.44
CA LYS A 120 24.61 4.93 -0.94
C LYS A 120 23.48 3.92 -1.15
N SER A 121 22.82 3.98 -2.30
CA SER A 121 21.72 3.08 -2.69
C SER A 121 22.04 1.58 -2.60
N THR A 122 23.29 1.21 -2.89
CA THR A 122 23.81 -0.16 -2.79
C THR A 122 25.34 -0.11 -2.69
N ALA A 123 25.97 -1.25 -2.39
CA ALA A 123 27.42 -1.37 -2.20
C ALA A 123 27.92 -0.31 -1.21
N LEU A 124 27.42 -0.44 0.02
CA LEU A 124 27.66 0.51 1.10
C LEU A 124 29.17 0.69 1.34
N SER A 125 29.53 1.89 1.78
CA SER A 125 30.86 2.19 2.31
C SER A 125 30.79 2.33 3.82
N ASN A 126 31.96 2.35 4.48
CA ASN A 126 32.15 2.65 5.91
C ASN A 126 31.70 4.06 6.38
N ARG A 127 30.95 4.77 5.54
CA ARG A 127 30.33 6.08 5.80
C ARG A 127 28.80 6.05 5.60
N CYS A 128 28.26 4.92 5.18
CA CYS A 128 26.82 4.74 5.05
C CYS A 128 26.30 4.28 6.41
N TRP A 129 25.27 4.94 6.92
CA TRP A 129 24.76 4.68 8.26
C TRP A 129 24.26 3.24 8.51
N PRO A 130 23.70 2.51 7.52
CA PRO A 130 23.39 1.09 7.73
C PRO A 130 24.65 0.26 8.02
N ASP A 131 25.73 0.50 7.26
CA ASP A 131 27.03 -0.18 7.40
C ASP A 131 27.76 0.22 8.69
N VAL A 132 27.75 1.51 9.05
CA VAL A 132 28.28 2.02 10.32
C VAL A 132 27.58 1.39 11.53
N SER A 133 26.27 1.15 11.41
CA SER A 133 25.47 0.56 12.48
C SER A 133 25.72 -0.94 12.56
N LEU A 134 25.33 -1.69 11.53
CA LEU A 134 25.31 -3.16 11.56
C LEU A 134 26.72 -3.77 11.49
N GLY A 135 27.57 -3.25 10.60
CA GLY A 135 28.87 -3.85 10.29
C GLY A 135 28.75 -5.28 9.76
N ASP A 136 29.60 -6.17 10.27
CA ASP A 136 29.68 -7.57 9.81
C ASP A 136 28.66 -8.51 10.49
N LEU A 137 27.74 -7.99 11.30
CA LEU A 137 26.76 -8.81 12.02
C LEU A 137 25.76 -9.44 11.02
N PRO A 138 25.64 -10.78 10.96
CA PRO A 138 24.69 -11.44 10.06
C PRO A 138 23.25 -11.02 10.37
N ASP A 139 22.56 -10.49 9.36
CA ASP A 139 21.18 -10.04 9.45
C ASP A 139 20.22 -11.06 8.81
N ILE A 140 19.34 -11.62 9.62
CA ILE A 140 18.29 -12.55 9.20
C ILE A 140 16.95 -11.86 9.36
N TYR A 141 16.14 -11.88 8.32
CA TYR A 141 14.94 -11.04 8.26
C TYR A 141 13.74 -11.84 7.77
N PRO A 142 12.85 -12.32 8.67
CA PRO A 142 11.51 -12.74 8.29
C PRO A 142 10.79 -11.56 7.62
N TYR A 143 10.40 -11.75 6.36
CA TYR A 143 9.92 -10.65 5.52
C TYR A 143 8.69 -11.06 4.74
N TRP A 144 7.68 -10.19 4.67
CA TRP A 144 6.44 -10.49 3.99
C TRP A 144 6.66 -10.66 2.48
N ILE A 145 6.23 -11.79 1.92
CA ILE A 145 6.44 -12.13 0.51
C ILE A 145 5.87 -11.11 -0.48
N THR A 146 4.84 -10.36 -0.10
CA THR A 146 4.23 -9.31 -0.93
C THR A 146 5.08 -8.04 -1.00
N ILE A 147 5.89 -7.75 0.02
CA ILE A 147 6.67 -6.50 0.16
C ILE A 147 8.04 -6.68 -0.51
N VAL A 148 8.00 -6.91 -1.83
CA VAL A 148 9.19 -7.26 -2.63
C VAL A 148 10.22 -6.13 -2.58
N GLY A 149 9.79 -4.89 -2.86
CA GLY A 149 10.69 -3.76 -3.04
C GLY A 149 11.54 -3.46 -1.80
N GLU A 150 10.90 -3.36 -0.64
CA GLU A 150 11.58 -3.07 0.62
C GLU A 150 12.44 -4.25 1.08
N GLY A 151 12.00 -5.49 0.84
CA GLY A 151 12.86 -6.65 1.04
C GLY A 151 14.18 -6.53 0.25
N ILE A 152 14.13 -6.10 -1.02
CA ILE A 152 15.34 -5.84 -1.82
C ILE A 152 16.19 -4.71 -1.22
N GLN A 153 15.59 -3.71 -0.60
CA GLN A 153 16.31 -2.68 0.14
C GLN A 153 17.10 -3.28 1.30
N ALA A 154 16.44 -4.09 2.14
CA ALA A 154 17.08 -4.80 3.25
C ALA A 154 18.23 -5.69 2.75
N LYS A 155 18.08 -6.40 1.63
CA LYS A 155 19.19 -7.20 1.04
C LYS A 155 20.39 -6.34 0.65
N ARG A 156 20.15 -5.17 0.04
CA ARG A 156 21.21 -4.34 -0.56
C ARG A 156 21.89 -3.42 0.45
N ARG A 157 21.16 -3.01 1.49
CA ARG A 157 21.63 -2.02 2.47
C ARG A 157 21.75 -2.56 3.90
N GLY A 158 21.09 -3.66 4.24
CA GLY A 158 21.29 -4.39 5.51
C GLY A 158 22.08 -5.70 5.35
N ALA A 159 22.45 -6.08 4.11
CA ALA A 159 22.99 -7.41 3.80
C ALA A 159 22.08 -8.57 4.25
N ALA A 160 20.77 -8.31 4.35
CA ALA A 160 19.80 -9.23 4.94
C ALA A 160 19.64 -10.55 4.16
N CYS A 161 19.66 -11.65 4.91
CA CYS A 161 19.14 -12.94 4.49
C CYS A 161 17.63 -12.97 4.77
N LEU A 162 16.83 -12.84 3.72
CA LEU A 162 15.38 -12.82 3.88
C LEU A 162 14.86 -14.24 4.07
N ILE A 163 13.88 -14.38 4.95
CA ILE A 163 13.05 -15.57 5.10
C ILE A 163 11.62 -15.14 4.79
N SER A 164 11.15 -15.41 3.57
CA SER A 164 9.82 -14.99 3.16
C SER A 164 8.77 -15.58 4.11
N HIS A 165 7.76 -14.80 4.47
CA HIS A 165 6.60 -15.30 5.19
C HIS A 165 5.30 -15.01 4.45
N LEU A 166 4.30 -15.85 4.70
CA LEU A 166 3.00 -15.80 4.03
C LEU A 166 2.24 -14.51 4.34
N SER A 167 1.33 -14.15 3.42
CA SER A 167 0.34 -13.13 3.67
C SER A 167 -0.62 -13.54 4.79
N PRO A 168 -1.26 -12.58 5.47
CA PRO A 168 -2.35 -12.87 6.39
C PRO A 168 -3.50 -13.62 5.70
N PRO A 169 -4.38 -14.29 6.47
CA PRO A 169 -5.62 -14.85 5.96
C PRO A 169 -6.44 -13.79 5.21
N MET A 170 -6.98 -14.19 4.06
CA MET A 170 -7.80 -13.37 3.19
C MET A 170 -9.14 -14.07 2.93
N GLU A 171 -10.23 -13.32 2.93
CA GLU A 171 -11.56 -13.80 2.58
C GLU A 171 -12.38 -12.70 1.89
N LEU A 172 -13.59 -13.02 1.44
CA LEU A 172 -14.53 -12.01 0.97
C LEU A 172 -15.16 -11.25 2.15
N ALA A 173 -15.35 -9.94 1.98
CA ALA A 173 -15.99 -9.07 2.94
C ALA A 173 -17.39 -9.57 3.34
N GLY A 174 -18.17 -10.05 2.38
CA GLY A 174 -19.53 -10.51 2.63
C GLY A 174 -20.51 -9.36 2.89
N GLU A 175 -21.77 -9.72 3.13
CA GLU A 175 -22.77 -8.81 3.70
C GLU A 175 -22.65 -8.77 5.22
N PHE A 176 -22.95 -7.60 5.80
CA PHE A 176 -23.06 -7.43 7.25
C PHE A 176 -23.92 -6.20 7.58
N GLU A 177 -24.58 -6.24 8.73
CA GLU A 177 -25.31 -5.11 9.33
C GLU A 177 -26.25 -4.41 8.31
N GLU A 178 -26.20 -3.07 8.20
CA GLU A 178 -27.11 -2.30 7.35
C GLU A 178 -26.93 -2.57 5.84
N ILE A 179 -25.76 -3.06 5.41
CA ILE A 179 -25.50 -3.39 4.00
C ILE A 179 -26.34 -4.60 3.57
N GLU A 180 -26.52 -5.58 4.46
CA GLU A 180 -27.40 -6.74 4.21
C GLU A 180 -28.86 -6.28 4.03
N GLU A 181 -29.32 -5.38 4.90
CA GLU A 181 -30.69 -4.85 4.84
C GLU A 181 -30.93 -4.02 3.58
N LEU A 182 -29.93 -3.26 3.13
CA LEU A 182 -30.00 -2.50 1.88
C LEU A 182 -30.09 -3.42 0.67
N GLU A 183 -29.30 -4.49 0.60
CA GLU A 183 -29.39 -5.44 -0.52
C GLU A 183 -30.77 -6.09 -0.59
N GLN A 184 -31.32 -6.51 0.55
CA GLN A 184 -32.67 -7.08 0.61
C GLN A 184 -33.74 -6.10 0.09
N ALA A 185 -33.63 -4.81 0.43
CA ALA A 185 -34.52 -3.77 -0.06
C ALA A 185 -34.37 -3.55 -1.58
N LEU A 186 -33.13 -3.61 -2.10
CA LEU A 186 -32.85 -3.49 -3.54
C LEU A 186 -33.36 -4.70 -4.32
N ASP A 187 -33.19 -5.92 -3.79
CA ASP A 187 -33.76 -7.13 -4.34
C ASP A 187 -35.29 -7.02 -4.41
N GLU A 188 -35.93 -6.61 -3.31
CA GLU A 188 -37.38 -6.39 -3.25
C GLU A 188 -37.83 -5.37 -4.30
N TYR A 189 -37.12 -4.24 -4.42
CA TYR A 189 -37.37 -3.22 -5.44
C TYR A 189 -37.35 -3.80 -6.86
N VAL A 190 -36.30 -4.55 -7.22
CA VAL A 190 -36.16 -5.16 -8.55
C VAL A 190 -37.33 -6.14 -8.83
N HIS A 191 -37.76 -6.91 -7.84
CA HIS A 191 -38.90 -7.82 -7.98
C HIS A 191 -40.23 -7.07 -8.17
N PHE A 192 -40.48 -6.02 -7.38
CA PHE A 192 -41.68 -5.20 -7.54
C PHE A 192 -41.73 -4.50 -8.90
N ARG A 193 -40.58 -3.98 -9.37
CA ARG A 193 -40.44 -3.38 -10.71
C ARG A 193 -40.87 -4.36 -11.80
N ALA A 194 -40.47 -5.63 -11.69
CA ALA A 194 -40.79 -6.66 -12.67
C ALA A 194 -42.25 -7.18 -12.58
N ALA A 195 -42.81 -7.31 -11.38
CA ALA A 195 -44.07 -8.04 -11.16
C ALA A 195 -45.28 -7.18 -10.77
N GLN A 196 -45.08 -6.05 -10.07
CA GLN A 196 -46.15 -5.22 -9.49
C GLN A 196 -45.78 -3.72 -9.50
N PRO A 197 -45.65 -3.09 -10.68
CA PRO A 197 -45.18 -1.71 -10.79
C PRO A 197 -46.09 -0.69 -10.09
N ASP A 198 -47.38 -0.99 -9.93
CA ASP A 198 -48.35 -0.10 -9.26
C ASP A 198 -48.10 0.07 -7.74
N ASN A 199 -47.26 -0.77 -7.13
CA ASN A 199 -46.95 -0.75 -5.68
C ASN A 199 -45.48 -0.40 -5.39
N ILE A 200 -44.73 0.09 -6.38
CA ILE A 200 -43.27 0.27 -6.28
C ILE A 200 -42.84 1.37 -5.30
N GLU A 201 -43.70 2.37 -5.05
CA GLU A 201 -43.39 3.54 -4.20
C GLU A 201 -42.93 3.14 -2.79
N ALA A 202 -43.55 2.11 -2.20
CA ALA A 202 -43.16 1.64 -0.87
C ALA A 202 -41.76 1.01 -0.84
N ALA A 203 -41.39 0.28 -1.90
CA ALA A 203 -40.04 -0.29 -2.04
C ALA A 203 -38.99 0.80 -2.29
N GLN A 204 -39.34 1.86 -3.04
CA GLN A 204 -38.46 3.01 -3.23
C GLN A 204 -38.14 3.72 -1.90
N GLU A 205 -39.16 3.98 -1.08
CA GLU A 205 -38.96 4.60 0.25
C GLU A 205 -38.11 3.72 1.17
N LEU A 206 -38.31 2.39 1.13
CA LEU A 206 -37.48 1.48 1.90
C LEU A 206 -36.01 1.51 1.46
N VAL A 207 -35.74 1.49 0.15
CA VAL A 207 -34.38 1.62 -0.38
C VAL A 207 -33.75 2.96 0.03
N ARG A 208 -34.49 4.08 -0.02
CA ARG A 208 -33.99 5.38 0.47
C ARG A 208 -33.64 5.33 1.96
N GLU A 209 -34.51 4.76 2.78
CA GLU A 209 -34.28 4.60 4.22
C GLU A 209 -32.99 3.79 4.50
N LYS A 210 -32.82 2.65 3.82
CA LYS A 210 -31.65 1.78 4.00
C LYS A 210 -30.37 2.38 3.42
N ALA A 211 -30.46 3.07 2.29
CA ALA A 211 -29.33 3.78 1.71
C ALA A 211 -28.86 4.93 2.62
N ALA A 212 -29.79 5.64 3.26
CA ALA A 212 -29.48 6.66 4.26
C ALA A 212 -28.81 6.07 5.51
N ALA A 213 -29.28 4.91 6.00
CA ALA A 213 -28.64 4.19 7.10
C ALA A 213 -27.19 3.77 6.79
N CYS A 214 -26.89 3.48 5.52
CA CYS A 214 -25.54 3.18 5.03
C CYS A 214 -24.72 4.43 4.65
N HIS A 215 -25.27 5.62 4.87
CA HIS A 215 -24.67 6.92 4.51
C HIS A 215 -24.36 7.08 3.01
N PHE A 216 -25.19 6.55 2.12
CA PHE A 216 -25.05 6.78 0.67
C PHE A 216 -25.61 8.12 0.19
N GLU A 217 -26.33 8.85 1.06
CA GLU A 217 -26.86 10.18 0.76
C GLU A 217 -25.75 11.15 0.33
N GLY A 218 -25.86 11.67 -0.90
CA GLY A 218 -24.88 12.62 -1.45
C GLY A 218 -23.57 11.99 -1.91
N GLU A 219 -23.39 10.67 -1.78
CA GLU A 219 -22.30 9.92 -2.42
C GLU A 219 -22.77 9.34 -3.77
N ILE A 220 -23.94 8.71 -3.78
CA ILE A 220 -24.63 8.29 -5.00
C ILE A 220 -25.86 9.18 -5.11
N ASP A 221 -25.92 10.00 -6.16
CA ASP A 221 -27.06 10.90 -6.40
C ASP A 221 -28.23 10.10 -7.00
N GLU A 222 -29.44 10.35 -6.49
CA GLU A 222 -30.66 9.74 -7.04
C GLU A 222 -30.94 10.28 -8.45
N GLY A 223 -30.56 11.53 -8.73
CA GLY A 223 -30.81 12.16 -10.01
C GLY A 223 -32.30 12.21 -10.37
N ASP A 224 -32.61 12.05 -11.66
CA ASP A 224 -33.98 12.07 -12.18
C ASP A 224 -34.63 10.66 -12.24
N SER A 225 -33.86 9.61 -12.00
CA SER A 225 -34.24 8.22 -12.26
C SER A 225 -33.91 7.34 -11.06
N PHE A 226 -34.95 6.97 -10.31
CA PHE A 226 -34.79 6.06 -9.18
C PHE A 226 -34.24 4.68 -9.61
N ASP A 227 -34.56 4.25 -10.84
CA ASP A 227 -34.00 3.01 -11.39
C ASP A 227 -32.46 3.09 -11.47
N ASP A 228 -31.92 4.17 -12.03
CA ASP A 228 -30.46 4.33 -12.15
C ASP A 228 -29.81 4.45 -10.76
N TYR A 229 -30.48 5.09 -9.80
CA TYR A 229 -30.05 5.17 -8.41
C TYR A 229 -29.98 3.78 -7.73
N ALA A 230 -31.06 3.01 -7.82
CA ALA A 230 -31.13 1.67 -7.26
C ALA A 230 -30.12 0.73 -7.92
N ASP A 231 -29.95 0.82 -9.24
CA ASP A 231 -28.99 0.03 -10.01
C ASP A 231 -27.55 0.36 -9.58
N ALA A 232 -27.22 1.65 -9.38
CA ALA A 232 -25.91 2.07 -8.89
C ALA A 232 -25.63 1.58 -7.45
N LEU A 233 -26.62 1.70 -6.55
CA LEU A 233 -26.52 1.18 -5.17
C LEU A 233 -26.30 -0.34 -5.17
N HIS A 234 -27.04 -1.08 -5.99
CA HIS A 234 -26.95 -2.53 -6.05
C HIS A 234 -25.57 -2.98 -6.52
N ASN A 235 -25.03 -2.34 -7.57
CA ASN A 235 -23.67 -2.63 -8.03
C ASN A 235 -22.59 -2.26 -7.00
N TYR A 236 -22.79 -1.18 -6.24
CA TYR A 236 -21.87 -0.82 -5.16
C TYR A 236 -21.89 -1.84 -4.01
N VAL A 237 -23.08 -2.29 -3.60
CA VAL A 237 -23.23 -3.32 -2.54
C VAL A 237 -22.59 -4.64 -2.99
N THR A 238 -22.79 -5.07 -4.24
CA THR A 238 -22.13 -6.26 -4.78
C THR A 238 -20.61 -6.10 -4.81
N ASP A 239 -20.09 -4.93 -5.22
CA ASP A 239 -18.65 -4.63 -5.19
C ASP A 239 -18.10 -4.72 -3.76
N LEU A 240 -18.79 -4.16 -2.76
CA LEU A 240 -18.42 -4.26 -1.34
C LEU A 240 -18.35 -5.71 -0.86
N LYS A 241 -19.42 -6.49 -1.06
CA LYS A 241 -19.48 -7.90 -0.62
C LYS A 241 -18.36 -8.74 -1.21
N ASN A 242 -17.99 -8.47 -2.47
CA ASN A 242 -16.97 -9.21 -3.21
C ASN A 242 -15.55 -8.65 -3.03
N MET A 243 -15.35 -7.67 -2.13
CA MET A 243 -14.02 -7.24 -1.72
C MET A 243 -13.25 -8.38 -1.06
N GLN A 244 -11.98 -8.56 -1.42
CA GLN A 244 -11.08 -9.38 -0.63
C GLN A 244 -10.48 -8.54 0.48
N ILE A 245 -10.68 -8.97 1.72
CA ILE A 245 -10.21 -8.29 2.93
C ILE A 245 -9.30 -9.23 3.73
N ARG A 246 -8.44 -8.64 4.56
CA ARG A 246 -7.68 -9.42 5.56
C ARG A 246 -8.57 -9.72 6.76
N THR A 247 -8.46 -10.92 7.34
CA THR A 247 -9.24 -11.30 8.53
C THR A 247 -8.39 -11.85 9.65
N GLY A 248 -7.15 -11.38 9.72
CA GLY A 248 -6.21 -11.70 10.79
C GLY A 248 -4.80 -11.27 10.43
N LEU A 249 -3.83 -11.81 11.15
CA LEU A 249 -2.41 -11.59 10.92
C LEU A 249 -1.69 -12.92 10.72
N HIS A 250 -0.59 -12.89 9.96
CA HIS A 250 0.25 -14.07 9.84
C HIS A 250 1.00 -14.35 11.14
N ILE A 251 1.13 -15.63 11.49
CA ILE A 251 2.02 -16.10 12.57
C ILE A 251 3.11 -16.94 11.92
N LEU A 252 4.37 -16.50 12.04
CA LEU A 252 5.51 -17.15 11.42
C LEU A 252 5.53 -18.66 11.70
N GLY A 253 5.62 -19.48 10.65
CA GLY A 253 5.63 -20.93 10.75
C GLY A 253 4.25 -21.58 10.97
N ARG A 254 3.14 -20.83 10.92
CA ARG A 254 1.79 -21.41 10.95
C ARG A 254 1.16 -21.33 9.57
N ALA A 255 0.99 -22.49 8.93
CA ALA A 255 0.21 -22.60 7.71
C ALA A 255 -1.29 -22.38 7.99
N PRO A 256 -2.05 -21.80 7.03
CA PRO A 256 -3.50 -21.76 7.13
C PRO A 256 -4.08 -23.18 7.16
N ALA A 257 -5.15 -23.37 7.94
CA ALA A 257 -5.82 -24.67 8.12
C ALA A 257 -7.32 -24.47 8.35
N GLY A 258 -8.12 -25.53 8.12
CA GLY A 258 -9.57 -25.48 8.26
C GLY A 258 -10.21 -24.43 7.36
N GLU A 259 -11.18 -23.68 7.89
CA GLU A 259 -11.88 -22.61 7.16
C GLU A 259 -10.91 -21.57 6.58
N ALA A 260 -9.90 -21.14 7.34
CA ALA A 260 -8.92 -20.16 6.85
C ALA A 260 -8.12 -20.65 5.63
N LEU A 261 -7.89 -21.97 5.49
CA LEU A 261 -7.29 -22.53 4.27
C LEU A 261 -8.29 -22.56 3.11
N ILE A 262 -9.55 -22.91 3.38
CA ILE A 262 -10.62 -22.91 2.35
C ILE A 262 -10.81 -21.50 1.80
N ASP A 263 -10.95 -20.50 2.67
CA ASP A 263 -11.20 -19.12 2.26
C ASP A 263 -9.99 -18.52 1.54
N PHE A 264 -8.77 -18.83 2.00
CA PHE A 264 -7.57 -18.38 1.29
C PHE A 264 -7.40 -19.06 -0.07
N LEU A 265 -7.73 -20.35 -0.20
CA LEU A 265 -7.78 -21.02 -1.50
C LEU A 265 -8.83 -20.40 -2.42
N CYS A 266 -10.01 -20.04 -1.90
CA CYS A 266 -11.03 -19.31 -2.66
C CYS A 266 -10.51 -17.95 -3.17
N ALA A 267 -9.76 -17.23 -2.35
CA ALA A 267 -9.11 -15.98 -2.75
C ALA A 267 -8.06 -16.18 -3.85
N LEU A 268 -7.28 -17.26 -3.79
CA LEU A 268 -6.32 -17.62 -4.85
C LEU A 268 -7.03 -17.99 -6.15
N VAL A 269 -7.93 -18.98 -6.14
CA VAL A 269 -8.55 -19.52 -7.35
C VAL A 269 -9.56 -18.59 -8.03
N ARG A 270 -9.88 -17.43 -7.42
CA ARG A 270 -10.64 -16.35 -8.05
C ARG A 270 -9.88 -15.69 -9.19
N MET A 271 -8.55 -15.64 -9.09
CA MET A 271 -7.70 -14.94 -10.04
C MET A 271 -7.23 -15.88 -11.15
N GLU A 272 -7.07 -15.33 -12.36
CA GLU A 272 -6.53 -16.12 -13.48
C GLU A 272 -5.03 -16.30 -13.35
N HIS A 273 -4.58 -17.55 -13.54
CA HIS A 273 -3.18 -17.94 -13.49
C HIS A 273 -2.76 -18.49 -14.85
N GLY A 274 -1.62 -18.06 -15.38
CA GLY A 274 -1.09 -18.59 -16.65
C GLY A 274 -1.92 -18.31 -17.90
N GLY A 275 -2.98 -17.50 -17.82
CA GLY A 275 -3.94 -17.25 -18.90
C GLY A 275 -5.10 -18.26 -18.93
N GLU A 276 -5.25 -19.07 -17.88
CA GLU A 276 -6.37 -19.98 -17.69
C GLU A 276 -7.50 -19.32 -16.89
N LYS A 277 -8.75 -19.67 -17.22
CA LYS A 277 -9.93 -19.15 -16.54
C LYS A 277 -9.92 -19.53 -15.07
N SER A 278 -10.26 -18.58 -14.21
CA SER A 278 -10.34 -18.80 -12.77
C SER A 278 -11.54 -19.65 -12.39
N LEU A 279 -11.49 -20.31 -11.21
CA LEU A 279 -12.53 -21.26 -10.81
C LEU A 279 -13.89 -20.59 -10.68
N VAL A 280 -13.96 -19.36 -10.17
CA VAL A 280 -15.22 -18.60 -10.07
C VAL A 280 -15.83 -18.32 -11.45
N ARG A 281 -15.00 -17.97 -12.45
CA ARG A 281 -15.44 -17.74 -13.83
C ARG A 281 -15.93 -19.03 -14.48
N LEU A 282 -15.27 -20.14 -14.20
CA LEU A 282 -15.74 -21.46 -14.67
C LEU A 282 -17.11 -21.82 -14.09
N VAL A 283 -17.34 -21.57 -12.79
CA VAL A 283 -18.64 -21.83 -12.15
C VAL A 283 -19.74 -20.89 -12.68
N ALA A 284 -19.42 -19.62 -12.91
CA ALA A 284 -20.35 -18.65 -13.52
C ALA A 284 -20.76 -19.09 -14.93
N GLU A 285 -19.78 -19.41 -15.79
CA GLU A 285 -20.02 -19.81 -17.18
C GLU A 285 -20.79 -21.14 -17.26
N GLN A 286 -20.45 -22.10 -16.40
CA GLN A 286 -21.18 -23.36 -16.28
C GLN A 286 -22.63 -23.15 -15.82
N SER A 287 -22.88 -22.09 -15.06
CA SER A 287 -24.23 -21.64 -14.70
C SER A 287 -24.93 -20.84 -15.80
N GLY A 288 -24.26 -20.56 -16.92
CA GLY A 288 -24.79 -19.80 -18.06
C GLY A 288 -24.63 -18.28 -17.96
N TYR A 289 -23.71 -17.79 -17.13
CA TYR A 289 -23.50 -16.36 -16.87
C TYR A 289 -22.05 -15.95 -17.08
N ASP A 290 -21.84 -14.70 -17.48
CA ASP A 290 -20.54 -14.05 -17.45
C ASP A 290 -20.30 -13.45 -16.05
N TYR A 291 -19.15 -13.71 -15.46
CA TYR A 291 -18.84 -13.30 -14.07
C TYR A 291 -18.79 -11.77 -13.95
N GLU A 292 -18.22 -11.09 -14.94
CA GLU A 292 -18.09 -9.65 -14.99
C GLU A 292 -19.47 -8.99 -15.14
N GLU A 293 -20.35 -9.54 -15.97
CA GLU A 293 -21.75 -9.09 -16.03
C GLU A 293 -22.49 -9.26 -14.70
N LEU A 294 -22.31 -10.39 -14.01
CA LEU A 294 -22.91 -10.60 -12.68
C LEU A 294 -22.45 -9.54 -11.67
N LEU A 295 -21.19 -9.12 -11.78
CA LEU A 295 -20.55 -8.20 -10.85
C LEU A 295 -20.85 -6.71 -11.14
N THR A 296 -21.10 -6.34 -12.40
CA THR A 296 -21.36 -4.94 -12.80
C THR A 296 -22.79 -4.63 -13.20
N HIS A 297 -23.67 -5.63 -13.22
CA HIS A 297 -25.10 -5.50 -13.53
C HIS A 297 -25.97 -6.27 -12.54
N SER A 298 -25.67 -6.10 -11.25
CA SER A 298 -26.25 -6.81 -10.11
C SER A 298 -27.78 -6.69 -10.07
N GLU A 299 -28.32 -5.58 -10.58
CA GLU A 299 -29.74 -5.27 -10.66
C GLU A 299 -30.54 -6.17 -11.61
N ARG A 300 -29.87 -6.83 -12.57
CA ARG A 300 -30.56 -7.62 -13.59
C ARG A 300 -31.14 -8.88 -12.97
N MET A 301 -32.21 -9.39 -13.60
CA MET A 301 -32.84 -10.62 -13.15
C MET A 301 -32.47 -11.80 -14.03
N THR A 302 -32.19 -12.93 -13.40
CA THR A 302 -32.09 -14.24 -14.03
C THR A 302 -33.49 -14.76 -14.41
N ALA A 303 -33.53 -15.81 -15.26
CA ALA A 303 -34.80 -16.39 -15.71
C ALA A 303 -35.59 -17.09 -14.57
N ASP A 304 -34.90 -17.55 -13.54
CA ASP A 304 -35.45 -18.13 -12.31
C ASP A 304 -35.80 -17.09 -11.24
N GLY A 305 -35.61 -15.80 -11.54
CA GLY A 305 -36.09 -14.69 -10.72
C GLY A 305 -35.10 -14.20 -9.66
N MET A 306 -33.84 -14.62 -9.68
CA MET A 306 -32.80 -14.06 -8.82
C MET A 306 -32.25 -12.76 -9.42
N THR A 307 -31.80 -11.84 -8.58
CA THR A 307 -30.96 -10.74 -9.05
C THR A 307 -29.57 -11.28 -9.42
N TYR A 308 -28.83 -10.57 -10.27
CA TYR A 308 -27.49 -10.96 -10.68
C TYR A 308 -26.53 -10.93 -9.48
N GLY A 309 -26.72 -10.00 -8.53
CA GLY A 309 -26.01 -9.99 -7.25
C GLY A 309 -26.21 -11.30 -6.46
N ARG A 310 -27.47 -11.72 -6.27
CA ARG A 310 -27.77 -13.01 -5.62
C ARG A 310 -27.30 -14.22 -6.42
N LYS A 311 -27.29 -14.12 -7.75
CA LYS A 311 -26.75 -15.19 -8.60
C LYS A 311 -25.24 -15.32 -8.43
N LEU A 312 -24.53 -14.20 -8.26
CA LEU A 312 -23.11 -14.20 -7.95
C LEU A 312 -22.85 -14.90 -6.60
N ASP A 313 -23.65 -14.64 -5.57
CA ASP A 313 -23.53 -15.35 -4.28
C ASP A 313 -23.64 -16.87 -4.43
N ALA A 314 -24.58 -17.32 -5.27
CA ALA A 314 -24.73 -18.74 -5.55
C ALA A 314 -23.50 -19.31 -6.29
N VAL A 315 -22.91 -18.56 -7.22
CA VAL A 315 -21.66 -18.94 -7.90
C VAL A 315 -20.50 -19.02 -6.91
N GLU A 316 -20.37 -18.05 -6.01
CA GLU A 316 -19.35 -18.04 -4.96
C GLU A 316 -19.52 -19.21 -3.98
N ALA A 317 -20.74 -19.50 -3.58
CA ALA A 317 -21.07 -20.62 -2.71
C ALA A 317 -20.73 -21.97 -3.36
N GLU A 318 -21.00 -22.14 -4.66
CA GLU A 318 -20.63 -23.34 -5.41
C GLU A 318 -19.11 -23.49 -5.56
N MET A 319 -18.38 -22.42 -5.86
CA MET A 319 -16.91 -22.44 -5.86
C MET A 319 -16.37 -22.86 -4.48
N ARG A 320 -16.88 -22.25 -3.41
CA ARG A 320 -16.48 -22.58 -2.04
C ARG A 320 -16.83 -24.03 -1.68
N ALA A 321 -17.98 -24.54 -2.14
CA ALA A 321 -18.38 -25.92 -1.94
C ALA A 321 -17.43 -26.91 -2.62
N LEU A 322 -16.93 -26.60 -3.82
CA LEU A 322 -15.90 -27.41 -4.48
C LEU A 322 -14.61 -27.48 -3.65
N ILE A 323 -14.11 -26.34 -3.16
CA ILE A 323 -12.90 -26.31 -2.32
C ILE A 323 -13.13 -27.02 -0.98
N SER A 324 -14.31 -26.84 -0.37
CA SER A 324 -14.69 -27.52 0.87
C SER A 324 -14.78 -29.03 0.68
N PHE A 325 -15.32 -29.49 -0.46
CA PHE A 325 -15.36 -30.91 -0.80
C PHE A 325 -13.93 -31.50 -0.91
N LEU A 326 -13.00 -30.77 -1.52
CA LEU A 326 -11.59 -31.19 -1.55
C LEU A 326 -11.01 -31.24 -0.13
N ALA A 327 -11.33 -30.28 0.73
CA ALA A 327 -10.88 -30.21 2.12
C ALA A 327 -11.39 -31.40 2.96
N GLU A 328 -12.66 -31.77 2.82
CA GLU A 328 -13.26 -32.95 3.48
C GLU A 328 -12.59 -34.28 3.09
N HIS A 329 -11.90 -34.27 1.95
CA HIS A 329 -11.12 -35.40 1.43
C HIS A 329 -9.61 -35.16 1.53
N ASP A 330 -9.19 -34.32 2.49
CA ASP A 330 -7.79 -33.99 2.84
C ASP A 330 -6.94 -33.43 1.68
N TYR A 331 -7.61 -32.92 0.63
CA TYR A 331 -7.00 -32.54 -0.63
C TYR A 331 -6.19 -33.69 -1.25
N ALA A 332 -6.71 -34.92 -1.20
CA ALA A 332 -6.11 -36.06 -1.87
C ALA A 332 -6.29 -35.95 -3.40
N PRO A 333 -5.31 -36.35 -4.24
CA PRO A 333 -5.47 -36.33 -5.70
C PRO A 333 -6.72 -37.07 -6.21
N GLU A 334 -7.12 -38.14 -5.55
CA GLU A 334 -8.33 -38.90 -5.88
C GLU A 334 -9.64 -38.13 -5.59
N ALA A 335 -9.58 -37.09 -4.74
CA ALA A 335 -10.73 -36.23 -4.46
C ALA A 335 -11.15 -35.43 -5.69
N VAL A 336 -10.20 -35.08 -6.57
CA VAL A 336 -10.50 -34.36 -7.82
C VAL A 336 -11.47 -35.17 -8.67
N ALA A 337 -11.19 -36.46 -8.91
CA ALA A 337 -12.07 -37.31 -9.71
C ALA A 337 -13.50 -37.38 -9.15
N ARG A 338 -13.65 -37.34 -7.82
CA ARG A 338 -14.97 -37.34 -7.15
C ARG A 338 -15.63 -35.96 -7.20
N ALA A 339 -14.86 -34.88 -7.11
CA ALA A 339 -15.36 -33.52 -7.26
C ALA A 339 -15.92 -33.28 -8.67
N MET A 340 -15.28 -33.87 -9.70
CA MET A 340 -15.77 -33.82 -11.09
C MET A 340 -17.16 -34.49 -11.28
N GLU A 341 -17.60 -35.34 -10.35
CA GLU A 341 -18.93 -35.98 -10.36
C GLU A 341 -20.01 -35.12 -9.68
N LEU A 342 -19.65 -34.00 -9.04
CA LEU A 342 -20.61 -33.09 -8.40
C LEU A 342 -21.49 -32.41 -9.44
N SER A 343 -22.73 -32.08 -9.06
CA SER A 343 -23.75 -31.54 -9.98
C SER A 343 -23.31 -30.29 -10.73
N VAL A 344 -22.49 -29.45 -10.09
CA VAL A 344 -21.93 -28.24 -10.71
C VAL A 344 -21.03 -28.54 -11.92
N ILE A 345 -20.35 -29.70 -11.95
CA ILE A 345 -19.40 -30.08 -13.02
C ILE A 345 -19.93 -31.24 -13.90
N ALA A 346 -20.69 -32.19 -13.35
CA ALA A 346 -21.03 -33.44 -14.02
C ALA A 346 -21.74 -33.27 -15.38
N GLY A 347 -22.43 -32.14 -15.59
CA GLY A 347 -23.11 -31.79 -16.84
C GLY A 347 -22.34 -30.83 -17.76
N SER A 348 -21.07 -30.55 -17.49
CA SER A 348 -20.27 -29.58 -18.24
C SER A 348 -19.91 -30.08 -19.65
N SER A 349 -19.58 -29.16 -20.56
CA SER A 349 -18.99 -29.51 -21.85
C SER A 349 -17.61 -30.18 -21.66
N GLU A 350 -17.09 -30.86 -22.68
CA GLU A 350 -15.76 -31.49 -22.62
C GLU A 350 -14.64 -30.48 -22.31
N GLU A 351 -14.74 -29.27 -22.89
CA GLU A 351 -13.80 -28.18 -22.66
C GLU A 351 -13.87 -27.66 -21.22
N MET A 352 -15.08 -27.38 -20.72
CA MET A 352 -15.28 -26.94 -19.33
C MET A 352 -14.87 -28.03 -18.33
N HIS A 353 -15.14 -29.30 -18.66
CA HIS A 353 -14.73 -30.43 -17.83
C HIS A 353 -13.21 -30.50 -17.70
N ALA A 354 -12.47 -30.28 -18.79
CA ALA A 354 -11.01 -30.22 -18.75
C ALA A 354 -10.50 -29.01 -17.94
N ALA A 355 -11.13 -27.84 -18.07
CA ALA A 355 -10.76 -26.65 -17.32
C ALA A 355 -11.00 -26.80 -15.81
N PHE A 356 -12.16 -27.35 -15.41
CA PHE A 356 -12.43 -27.68 -14.01
C PHE A 356 -11.43 -28.69 -13.46
N ALA A 357 -11.14 -29.76 -14.21
CA ALA A 357 -10.15 -30.74 -13.79
C ALA A 357 -8.78 -30.08 -13.58
N HIS A 358 -8.34 -29.20 -14.50
CA HIS A 358 -7.09 -28.47 -14.34
C HIS A 358 -7.07 -27.62 -13.06
N ALA A 359 -8.07 -26.77 -12.86
CA ALA A 359 -8.14 -25.89 -11.70
C ALA A 359 -8.14 -26.67 -10.37
N LEU A 360 -8.92 -27.77 -10.29
CA LEU A 360 -8.96 -28.61 -9.08
C LEU A 360 -7.66 -29.40 -8.87
N HIS A 361 -6.99 -29.85 -9.94
CA HIS A 361 -5.66 -30.44 -9.83
C HIS A 361 -4.61 -29.41 -9.37
N GLU A 362 -4.65 -28.17 -9.87
CA GLU A 362 -3.74 -27.11 -9.43
C GLU A 362 -3.89 -26.84 -7.92
N VAL A 363 -5.13 -26.80 -7.41
CA VAL A 363 -5.41 -26.67 -5.97
C VAL A 363 -4.75 -27.79 -5.17
N VAL A 364 -4.98 -29.05 -5.58
CA VAL A 364 -4.57 -30.24 -4.82
C VAL A 364 -3.08 -30.53 -4.95
N GLU A 365 -2.52 -30.39 -6.14
CA GLU A 365 -1.15 -30.81 -6.47
C GLU A 365 -0.13 -29.68 -6.31
N ASP A 366 -0.55 -28.42 -6.36
CA ASP A 366 0.36 -27.27 -6.29
C ASP A 366 0.06 -26.32 -5.12
N MET A 367 -1.15 -25.75 -5.04
CA MET A 367 -1.49 -24.72 -4.04
C MET A 367 -1.39 -25.23 -2.61
N VAL A 368 -2.12 -26.29 -2.28
CA VAL A 368 -2.16 -26.86 -0.92
C VAL A 368 -0.79 -27.36 -0.46
N PRO A 369 -0.03 -28.13 -1.25
CA PRO A 369 1.33 -28.53 -0.86
C PRO A 369 2.27 -27.36 -0.58
N ARG A 370 2.18 -26.27 -1.37
CA ARG A 370 3.00 -25.07 -1.16
C ARG A 370 2.59 -24.28 0.07
N LEU A 371 1.29 -24.12 0.31
CA LEU A 371 0.77 -23.46 1.51
C LEU A 371 1.15 -24.23 2.79
N ARG A 372 1.07 -25.57 2.77
CA ARG A 372 1.51 -26.40 3.92
C ARG A 372 3.00 -26.21 4.24
N ARG A 373 3.85 -25.87 3.26
CA ARG A 373 5.27 -25.59 3.49
C ARG A 373 5.55 -24.30 4.27
N THR A 374 4.53 -23.46 4.53
CA THR A 374 4.63 -22.32 5.46
C THR A 374 5.06 -22.76 6.87
N GLU A 375 4.80 -24.00 7.28
CA GLU A 375 5.34 -24.59 8.52
C GLU A 375 6.88 -24.58 8.58
N GLY A 376 7.53 -24.50 7.41
CA GLY A 376 8.98 -24.44 7.26
C GLY A 376 9.60 -23.07 7.58
N GLU A 377 8.83 -21.98 7.70
CA GLU A 377 9.38 -20.63 7.86
C GLU A 377 10.34 -20.51 9.05
N ILE A 378 9.92 -20.97 10.24
CA ILE A 378 10.79 -21.00 11.43
C ILE A 378 11.99 -21.90 11.20
N THR A 379 11.79 -23.05 10.55
CA THR A 379 12.88 -23.99 10.25
C THR A 379 13.95 -23.35 9.37
N GLU A 380 13.55 -22.56 8.38
CA GLU A 380 14.44 -21.84 7.48
C GLU A 380 15.12 -20.65 8.18
N THR A 381 14.44 -19.95 9.10
CA THR A 381 15.08 -18.97 10.00
C THR A 381 16.17 -19.62 10.86
N LEU A 382 15.90 -20.76 11.49
CA LEU A 382 16.88 -21.51 12.28
C LEU A 382 18.03 -22.02 11.41
N ARG A 383 17.73 -22.45 10.17
CA ARG A 383 18.73 -22.86 9.19
C ARG A 383 19.66 -21.69 8.83
N ALA A 384 19.12 -20.48 8.65
CA ALA A 384 19.91 -19.27 8.39
C ALA A 384 20.85 -18.95 9.56
N LEU A 385 20.38 -19.06 10.80
CA LEU A 385 21.21 -18.90 12.01
C LEU A 385 22.40 -19.88 12.06
N THR A 386 22.28 -21.06 11.44
CA THR A 386 23.38 -22.03 11.33
C THR A 386 24.31 -21.81 10.14
N GLY A 387 24.20 -20.67 9.43
CA GLY A 387 25.04 -20.31 8.29
C GLY A 387 24.81 -21.16 7.04
N ARG A 388 23.61 -21.77 6.90
CA ARG A 388 23.26 -22.60 5.75
C ARG A 388 22.64 -21.77 4.63
N TYR A 389 22.75 -22.27 3.40
CA TYR A 389 22.12 -21.66 2.23
C TYR A 389 20.59 -21.68 2.33
N ILE A 390 19.95 -20.53 2.14
CA ILE A 390 18.49 -20.42 2.02
C ILE A 390 18.12 -20.30 0.55
N GLU A 391 17.16 -21.12 0.12
CA GLU A 391 16.75 -21.21 -1.29
C GLU A 391 16.16 -19.88 -1.78
N PRO A 392 16.55 -19.38 -2.97
CA PRO A 392 15.99 -18.17 -3.53
C PRO A 392 14.61 -18.42 -4.14
N SER A 393 13.78 -17.38 -4.20
CA SER A 393 12.46 -17.46 -4.80
C SER A 393 12.03 -16.16 -5.48
N PRO A 394 11.06 -16.21 -6.41
CA PRO A 394 10.25 -15.04 -6.69
C PRO A 394 9.49 -14.59 -5.42
N ALA A 395 8.99 -13.36 -5.46
CA ALA A 395 8.14 -12.77 -4.45
C ALA A 395 7.06 -11.93 -5.13
N GLY A 396 5.97 -11.70 -4.41
CA GLY A 396 4.78 -11.02 -4.90
C GLY A 396 3.57 -11.37 -4.03
N ALA A 397 2.44 -10.77 -4.38
CA ALA A 397 1.14 -11.03 -3.78
C ALA A 397 0.64 -12.42 -4.23
N PRO A 398 0.45 -13.42 -3.35
CA PRO A 398 -0.06 -14.72 -3.78
C PRO A 398 -1.38 -14.63 -4.56
N THR A 399 -2.28 -13.70 -4.21
CA THR A 399 -3.57 -13.58 -4.89
C THR A 399 -3.44 -13.02 -6.31
N THR A 400 -2.54 -12.06 -6.56
CA THR A 400 -2.39 -11.43 -7.89
C THR A 400 -1.23 -11.99 -8.72
N ASN A 401 -0.13 -12.40 -8.09
CA ASN A 401 1.07 -12.94 -8.75
C ASN A 401 1.05 -14.47 -8.84
N GLY A 402 0.14 -15.13 -8.13
CA GLY A 402 -0.10 -16.55 -8.23
C GLY A 402 0.83 -17.45 -7.46
N VAL A 403 0.59 -18.75 -7.60
CA VAL A 403 1.17 -19.84 -6.81
C VAL A 403 2.68 -19.98 -6.95
N ASP A 404 3.26 -19.43 -8.01
CA ASP A 404 4.70 -19.44 -8.28
C ASP A 404 5.52 -18.72 -7.22
N VAL A 405 4.95 -17.74 -6.50
CA VAL A 405 5.62 -17.08 -5.38
C VAL A 405 5.74 -18.00 -4.17
N LEU A 406 4.82 -18.97 -4.02
CA LEU A 406 4.83 -19.96 -2.97
C LEU A 406 5.81 -21.11 -3.30
N PRO A 407 6.32 -21.85 -2.30
CA PRO A 407 6.12 -21.69 -0.86
C PRO A 407 6.94 -20.55 -0.25
N THR A 408 6.58 -20.16 0.98
CA THR A 408 7.35 -19.24 1.81
C THR A 408 8.52 -19.95 2.51
N GLY A 409 9.27 -19.25 3.36
CA GLY A 409 10.51 -19.74 3.98
C GLY A 409 11.73 -19.59 3.07
N ARG A 410 11.68 -18.71 2.05
CA ARG A 410 12.71 -18.58 1.01
C ARG A 410 13.29 -17.18 0.93
N ASN A 411 14.50 -17.07 0.40
CA ASN A 411 15.25 -15.82 0.30
C ASN A 411 14.96 -15.12 -1.03
N PHE A 412 13.83 -14.41 -1.09
CA PHE A 412 13.32 -13.91 -2.36
C PHE A 412 14.22 -12.88 -3.07
N TYR A 413 14.02 -12.75 -4.38
CA TYR A 413 14.67 -11.76 -5.24
C TYR A 413 13.64 -10.87 -5.95
N GLY A 414 14.08 -9.69 -6.40
CA GLY A 414 13.29 -8.80 -7.26
C GLY A 414 13.51 -9.10 -8.75
N LEU A 415 12.86 -8.37 -9.64
CA LEU A 415 12.96 -8.60 -11.09
C LEU A 415 14.19 -7.95 -11.75
N ASP A 416 14.53 -8.37 -12.97
CA ASP A 416 15.49 -7.65 -13.83
C ASP A 416 14.87 -6.30 -14.24
N PRO A 417 15.39 -5.15 -13.74
CA PRO A 417 14.81 -3.84 -14.02
C PRO A 417 14.94 -3.42 -15.49
N ARG A 418 15.66 -4.17 -16.33
CA ARG A 418 15.75 -3.92 -17.77
C ARG A 418 14.58 -4.51 -18.56
N CYS A 419 13.75 -5.35 -17.92
CA CYS A 419 12.63 -6.02 -18.56
C CYS A 419 11.28 -5.38 -18.22
N MET A 420 11.26 -4.26 -17.48
CA MET A 420 10.05 -3.54 -17.11
C MET A 420 9.93 -2.26 -17.97
N PRO A 421 8.78 -1.98 -18.61
CA PRO A 421 7.60 -2.83 -18.69
C PRO A 421 7.82 -4.07 -19.57
N THR A 422 7.18 -5.19 -19.22
CA THR A 422 7.07 -6.35 -20.11
C THR A 422 6.01 -6.10 -21.20
N PRO A 423 5.95 -6.90 -22.28
CA PRO A 423 4.88 -6.78 -23.28
C PRO A 423 3.48 -6.93 -22.70
N ALA A 424 3.29 -7.79 -21.69
CA ALA A 424 2.00 -7.93 -21.00
C ALA A 424 1.69 -6.69 -20.14
N ALA A 425 2.67 -6.20 -19.37
CA ALA A 425 2.52 -4.98 -18.58
C ALA A 425 2.23 -3.74 -19.45
N TRP A 426 2.69 -3.73 -20.71
CA TRP A 426 2.35 -2.69 -21.68
C TRP A 426 0.85 -2.66 -22.01
N GLU A 427 0.21 -3.81 -22.23
CA GLU A 427 -1.23 -3.84 -22.51
C GLU A 427 -2.05 -3.39 -21.30
N TYR A 428 -1.69 -3.80 -20.09
CA TYR A 428 -2.34 -3.33 -18.86
C TYR A 428 -2.10 -1.83 -18.61
N GLY A 429 -0.89 -1.34 -18.86
CA GLY A 429 -0.58 0.09 -18.75
C GLY A 429 -1.40 0.95 -19.74
N LYS A 430 -1.69 0.42 -20.93
CA LYS A 430 -2.61 1.08 -21.88
C LYS A 430 -4.02 1.17 -21.33
N GLN A 431 -4.55 0.05 -20.82
CA GLN A 431 -5.89 0.00 -20.24
C GLN A 431 -6.03 0.96 -19.05
N LEU A 432 -5.03 1.03 -18.16
CA LEU A 432 -4.98 2.03 -17.08
C LEU A 432 -5.03 3.46 -17.63
N GLY A 433 -4.23 3.76 -18.66
CA GLY A 433 -4.19 5.09 -19.26
C GLY A 433 -5.49 5.47 -20.00
N ASP A 434 -6.13 4.52 -20.67
CA ASP A 434 -7.43 4.73 -21.31
C ASP A 434 -8.52 4.96 -20.26
N ALA A 435 -8.60 4.12 -19.22
CA ALA A 435 -9.57 4.28 -18.12
C ALA A 435 -9.42 5.63 -17.41
N LEU A 436 -8.20 6.09 -17.17
CA LEU A 436 -7.91 7.42 -16.61
C LEU A 436 -8.48 8.54 -17.48
N ILE A 437 -8.21 8.47 -18.78
CA ILE A 437 -8.66 9.49 -19.74
C ILE A 437 -10.18 9.49 -19.83
N GLU A 438 -10.80 8.32 -19.93
CA GLU A 438 -12.25 8.16 -20.01
C GLU A 438 -12.94 8.73 -18.77
N GLN A 439 -12.46 8.37 -17.57
CA GLN A 439 -12.99 8.92 -16.32
C GLN A 439 -12.83 10.44 -16.27
N TYR A 440 -11.65 10.97 -16.60
CA TYR A 440 -11.44 12.41 -16.55
C TYR A 440 -12.29 13.18 -17.56
N ILE A 441 -12.51 12.62 -18.77
CA ILE A 441 -13.43 13.21 -19.75
C ILE A 441 -14.87 13.19 -19.23
N SER A 442 -15.29 12.10 -18.58
CA SER A 442 -16.60 12.02 -17.94
C SER A 442 -16.78 13.12 -16.87
N ASP A 443 -15.76 13.33 -16.04
CA ASP A 443 -15.78 14.29 -14.94
C ASP A 443 -15.67 15.76 -15.39
N GLU A 444 -14.85 16.06 -16.41
CA GLU A 444 -14.43 17.43 -16.76
C GLU A 444 -14.72 17.83 -18.22
N GLY A 445 -15.19 16.91 -19.06
CA GLY A 445 -15.57 17.18 -20.45
C GLY A 445 -14.43 17.50 -21.41
N ARG A 446 -13.17 17.25 -21.00
CA ARG A 446 -11.95 17.50 -21.79
C ARG A 446 -10.86 16.49 -21.45
N TYR A 447 -9.82 16.40 -22.28
CA TYR A 447 -8.61 15.66 -21.93
C TYR A 447 -7.87 16.32 -20.74
N PRO A 448 -7.23 15.54 -19.85
CA PRO A 448 -6.30 16.09 -18.88
C PRO A 448 -5.05 16.54 -19.62
N GLU A 449 -4.57 17.76 -19.38
CA GLU A 449 -3.32 18.22 -20.00
C GLU A 449 -2.10 17.70 -19.25
N ALA A 450 -2.19 17.57 -17.92
CA ALA A 450 -1.09 17.14 -17.07
C ALA A 450 -1.51 16.15 -15.97
N VAL A 451 -0.74 15.07 -15.83
CA VAL A 451 -0.98 13.98 -14.87
C VAL A 451 0.24 13.79 -13.97
N GLY A 452 0.04 13.71 -12.65
CA GLY A 452 1.05 13.33 -11.68
C GLY A 452 0.89 11.88 -11.27
N ILE A 453 1.91 11.04 -11.44
CA ILE A 453 1.86 9.61 -11.07
C ILE A 453 2.93 9.29 -10.03
N VAL A 454 2.54 8.58 -8.97
CA VAL A 454 3.45 8.07 -7.95
C VAL A 454 4.06 6.73 -8.39
N PHE A 455 5.39 6.65 -8.41
CA PHE A 455 6.15 5.47 -8.83
C PHE A 455 6.84 4.78 -7.65
N TRP A 456 6.33 3.60 -7.30
CA TRP A 456 6.94 2.71 -6.31
C TRP A 456 7.61 1.51 -6.96
N ALA A 457 8.74 1.09 -6.37
CA ALA A 457 9.45 -0.10 -6.82
C ALA A 457 8.62 -1.36 -6.59
N GLY A 458 7.98 -1.50 -5.42
CA GLY A 458 7.17 -2.67 -5.06
C GLY A 458 6.08 -2.96 -6.09
N SER A 459 5.22 -1.97 -6.36
CA SER A 459 4.15 -2.09 -7.37
C SER A 459 4.69 -2.41 -8.76
N ASN A 460 5.76 -1.76 -9.21
CA ASN A 460 6.32 -2.04 -10.53
C ASN A 460 7.00 -3.42 -10.62
N MET A 461 7.59 -3.92 -9.52
CA MET A 461 8.14 -5.27 -9.49
C MET A 461 7.05 -6.34 -9.53
N ARG A 462 5.94 -6.17 -8.79
CA ARG A 462 4.82 -7.12 -8.81
C ARG A 462 4.03 -7.07 -10.11
N SER A 463 3.82 -5.88 -10.66
CA SER A 463 3.08 -5.68 -11.92
C SER A 463 3.93 -5.80 -13.18
N HIS A 464 5.24 -6.07 -13.05
CA HIS A 464 6.19 -6.08 -14.17
C HIS A 464 6.27 -4.76 -14.96
N GLY A 465 5.95 -3.62 -14.32
CA GLY A 465 6.14 -2.27 -14.85
C GLY A 465 4.90 -1.58 -15.40
N GLN A 466 3.69 -1.89 -14.89
CA GLN A 466 2.43 -1.30 -15.40
C GLN A 466 2.39 0.23 -15.34
N CYS A 467 2.82 0.85 -14.22
CA CYS A 467 2.85 2.32 -14.10
C CYS A 467 3.83 2.97 -15.10
N ILE A 468 4.96 2.30 -15.39
CA ILE A 468 5.91 2.78 -16.40
C ILE A 468 5.28 2.73 -17.79
N ALA A 469 4.54 1.65 -18.10
CA ALA A 469 3.82 1.51 -19.35
C ALA A 469 2.70 2.55 -19.51
N GLU A 470 1.91 2.79 -18.45
CA GLU A 470 0.86 3.81 -18.42
C GLU A 470 1.43 5.19 -18.75
N LEU A 471 2.53 5.60 -18.11
CA LEU A 471 3.19 6.87 -18.40
C LEU A 471 3.61 6.98 -19.87
N PHE A 472 4.27 5.95 -20.41
CA PHE A 472 4.69 5.96 -21.81
C PHE A 472 3.49 6.05 -22.74
N TYR A 473 2.43 5.30 -22.47
CA TYR A 473 1.22 5.34 -23.27
C TYR A 473 0.56 6.72 -23.24
N LEU A 474 0.37 7.32 -22.07
CA LEU A 474 -0.18 8.67 -21.92
C LEU A 474 0.61 9.72 -22.73
N MET A 475 1.95 9.66 -22.70
CA MET A 475 2.83 10.52 -23.52
C MET A 475 2.83 10.17 -25.03
N GLY A 476 2.24 9.04 -25.43
CA GLY A 476 2.22 8.57 -26.81
C GLY A 476 3.56 7.98 -27.27
N VAL A 477 4.23 7.23 -26.39
CA VAL A 477 5.49 6.52 -26.65
C VAL A 477 5.29 5.04 -26.31
N ARG A 478 5.93 4.13 -27.05
CA ARG A 478 5.93 2.69 -26.74
C ARG A 478 7.34 2.14 -26.54
N PRO A 479 7.54 1.21 -25.60
CA PRO A 479 8.81 0.51 -25.42
C PRO A 479 9.09 -0.46 -26.59
N VAL A 480 10.38 -0.65 -26.89
CA VAL A 480 10.87 -1.62 -27.88
C VAL A 480 11.65 -2.72 -27.16
N TRP A 481 11.26 -3.97 -27.36
CA TRP A 481 11.86 -5.13 -26.69
C TRP A 481 12.80 -5.92 -27.58
N ARG A 482 13.96 -6.31 -27.02
CA ARG A 482 14.89 -7.23 -27.67
C ARG A 482 14.53 -8.69 -27.38
N ARG A 483 14.11 -9.42 -28.42
CA ARG A 483 13.90 -10.89 -28.34
C ARG A 483 15.24 -11.65 -28.39
N PRO A 484 15.39 -12.77 -27.66
CA PRO A 484 14.42 -13.39 -26.74
C PRO A 484 14.46 -12.81 -25.31
N SER A 485 15.43 -11.94 -24.98
CA SER A 485 15.66 -11.45 -23.61
C SER A 485 14.53 -10.62 -22.99
N GLN A 486 13.59 -10.13 -23.81
CA GLN A 486 12.52 -9.20 -23.44
C GLN A 486 13.01 -7.91 -22.75
N ARG A 487 14.30 -7.58 -22.83
CA ARG A 487 14.83 -6.31 -22.32
C ARG A 487 14.31 -5.17 -23.18
N VAL A 488 13.88 -4.10 -22.54
CA VAL A 488 13.60 -2.82 -23.20
C VAL A 488 14.92 -2.28 -23.73
N CYS A 489 15.01 -2.10 -25.05
CA CYS A 489 16.22 -1.64 -25.75
C CYS A 489 16.05 -0.30 -26.46
N GLY A 490 14.85 0.28 -26.44
CA GLY A 490 14.55 1.57 -27.03
C GLY A 490 13.11 1.99 -26.77
N LEU A 491 12.78 3.17 -27.26
CA LEU A 491 11.43 3.74 -27.25
C LEU A 491 11.09 4.20 -28.67
N GLU A 492 9.82 4.13 -29.03
CA GLU A 492 9.28 4.58 -30.32
C GLU A 492 8.08 5.51 -30.10
N ILE A 493 7.99 6.57 -30.91
CA ILE A 493 6.87 7.50 -30.87
C ILE A 493 5.66 6.84 -31.53
N ILE A 494 4.51 6.88 -30.87
CA ILE A 494 3.22 6.53 -31.45
C ILE A 494 2.75 7.72 -32.29
N PRO A 495 2.54 7.57 -33.62
CA PRO A 495 2.00 8.65 -34.44
C PRO A 495 0.61 9.07 -33.95
N LEU A 496 0.26 10.37 -34.04
CA LEU A 496 -1.06 10.85 -33.63
C LEU A 496 -2.22 10.15 -34.35
N ALA A 497 -2.02 9.75 -35.61
CA ALA A 497 -3.00 8.98 -36.38
C ALA A 497 -3.24 7.57 -35.81
N GLU A 498 -2.32 7.02 -35.02
CA GLU A 498 -2.52 5.78 -34.26
C GLU A 498 -3.00 6.09 -32.84
N LEU A 499 -2.48 7.15 -32.20
CA LEU A 499 -2.81 7.53 -30.83
C LEU A 499 -4.26 8.03 -30.67
N GLN A 500 -4.81 8.70 -31.68
CA GLN A 500 -6.20 9.21 -31.72
C GLN A 500 -6.59 10.20 -30.60
N ARG A 501 -5.60 10.77 -29.90
CA ARG A 501 -5.77 11.78 -28.85
C ARG A 501 -4.50 12.63 -28.71
N PRO A 502 -4.54 13.74 -27.95
CA PRO A 502 -3.35 14.49 -27.59
C PRO A 502 -2.36 13.65 -26.77
N ARG A 503 -1.08 14.05 -26.79
CA ARG A 503 -0.06 13.55 -25.88
C ARG A 503 -0.19 14.24 -24.54
N ILE A 504 -0.38 13.46 -23.48
CA ILE A 504 -0.61 13.98 -22.13
C ILE A 504 0.73 14.21 -21.43
N ASP A 505 0.86 15.31 -20.71
CA ASP A 505 2.10 15.66 -20.01
C ASP A 505 2.18 15.01 -18.62
N VAL A 506 3.04 14.00 -18.47
CA VAL A 506 3.08 13.19 -17.25
C VAL A 506 4.30 13.54 -16.40
N THR A 507 4.10 13.79 -15.10
CA THR A 507 5.15 13.98 -14.10
C THR A 507 5.19 12.78 -13.16
N ALA A 508 6.32 12.08 -13.11
CA ALA A 508 6.54 10.95 -12.22
C ALA A 508 7.18 11.40 -10.91
N ARG A 509 6.53 11.12 -9.78
CA ARG A 509 7.17 11.17 -8.46
C ARG A 509 7.67 9.78 -8.10
N ILE A 510 8.98 9.55 -8.22
CA ILE A 510 9.63 8.27 -7.89
C ILE A 510 9.99 8.21 -6.41
N SER A 511 9.73 7.09 -5.73
CA SER A 511 10.30 6.81 -4.40
C SER A 511 11.83 6.65 -4.46
N GLY A 512 12.51 6.90 -3.34
CA GLY A 512 13.95 6.62 -3.20
C GLY A 512 14.28 5.15 -3.48
N LEU A 513 13.37 4.23 -3.15
CA LEU A 513 13.52 2.83 -3.52
C LEU A 513 13.38 2.58 -5.03
N PHE A 514 12.44 3.24 -5.71
CA PHE A 514 12.32 3.15 -7.17
C PHE A 514 13.59 3.66 -7.86
N ARG A 515 14.16 4.77 -7.35
CA ARG A 515 15.46 5.29 -7.80
C ARG A 515 16.55 4.24 -7.75
N ASP A 516 16.62 3.50 -6.65
CA ASP A 516 17.70 2.54 -6.38
C ASP A 516 17.51 1.21 -7.10
N ALA A 517 16.25 0.80 -7.29
CA ALA A 517 15.91 -0.50 -7.86
C ALA A 517 15.72 -0.49 -9.38
N VAL A 518 15.21 0.61 -9.94
CA VAL A 518 14.78 0.71 -11.35
C VAL A 518 15.39 1.93 -12.08
N PRO A 519 16.72 2.17 -12.00
CA PRO A 519 17.32 3.39 -12.56
C PRO A 519 17.18 3.51 -14.09
N ASN A 520 16.97 2.40 -14.80
CA ASN A 520 16.75 2.43 -16.26
C ASN A 520 15.43 3.12 -16.61
N ALA A 521 14.38 2.95 -15.79
CA ALA A 521 13.09 3.59 -16.02
C ALA A 521 13.19 5.12 -15.96
N ILE A 522 14.02 5.65 -15.05
CA ILE A 522 14.30 7.09 -14.98
C ILE A 522 14.87 7.58 -16.31
N ARG A 523 15.84 6.85 -16.87
CA ARG A 523 16.47 7.22 -18.14
C ARG A 523 15.48 7.19 -19.30
N TRP A 524 14.62 6.18 -19.34
CA TRP A 524 13.61 6.06 -20.38
C TRP A 524 12.53 7.14 -20.29
N VAL A 525 12.12 7.54 -19.09
CA VAL A 525 11.15 8.64 -18.94
C VAL A 525 11.76 9.97 -19.43
N ASP A 526 13.01 10.29 -19.07
CA ASP A 526 13.69 11.50 -19.60
C ASP A 526 13.86 11.40 -21.13
N GLN A 527 14.18 10.22 -21.66
CA GLN A 527 14.23 9.98 -23.11
C GLN A 527 12.86 10.19 -23.78
N ALA A 528 11.77 9.69 -23.21
CA ALA A 528 10.41 9.85 -23.74
C ALA A 528 10.03 11.33 -23.82
N VAL A 529 10.30 12.10 -22.75
CA VAL A 529 10.02 13.54 -22.72
C VAL A 529 10.81 14.28 -23.80
N ARG A 530 12.10 13.98 -23.97
CA ARG A 530 12.93 14.58 -25.03
C ARG A 530 12.39 14.25 -26.43
N MET A 531 12.04 12.98 -26.66
CA MET A 531 11.48 12.55 -27.93
C MET A 531 10.17 13.26 -28.27
N VAL A 532 9.29 13.43 -27.27
CA VAL A 532 7.97 14.01 -27.47
C VAL A 532 8.00 15.54 -27.54
N ARG A 533 8.78 16.22 -26.69
CA ARG A 533 8.85 17.69 -26.68
C ARG A 533 9.42 18.26 -27.99
N ASP A 534 10.27 17.50 -28.68
CA ASP A 534 10.98 17.92 -29.89
C ASP A 534 10.15 17.71 -31.18
N LEU A 535 8.94 17.12 -31.08
CA LEU A 535 8.02 16.96 -32.22
C LEU A 535 7.44 18.30 -32.70
N GLU A 536 7.26 18.45 -34.01
CA GLU A 536 6.57 19.59 -34.62
C GLU A 536 5.05 19.39 -34.64
N GLU A 537 4.46 19.28 -33.44
CA GLU A 537 3.01 19.15 -33.21
C GLU A 537 2.45 20.43 -32.57
N SER A 538 1.15 20.70 -32.73
CA SER A 538 0.50 21.87 -32.12
C SER A 538 0.29 21.72 -30.61
N ASP A 539 0.03 22.83 -29.91
CA ASP A 539 -0.19 22.83 -28.45
C ASP A 539 -1.42 22.01 -28.03
N GLU A 540 -2.42 21.86 -28.90
CA GLU A 540 -3.63 21.04 -28.64
C GLU A 540 -3.40 19.55 -28.91
N GLU A 541 -2.33 19.20 -29.63
CA GLU A 541 -1.96 17.81 -29.93
C GLU A 541 -0.88 17.28 -28.97
N ASN A 542 -0.08 18.16 -28.37
CA ASN A 542 1.08 17.78 -27.57
C ASN A 542 1.26 18.68 -26.34
N TYR A 543 0.64 18.27 -25.22
CA TYR A 543 0.69 19.02 -23.97
C TYR A 543 2.09 19.00 -23.32
N VAL A 544 2.90 17.97 -23.57
CA VAL A 544 4.31 17.94 -23.13
C VAL A 544 5.06 19.13 -23.73
N ARG A 545 4.98 19.31 -25.05
CA ARG A 545 5.63 20.42 -25.76
C ARG A 545 5.08 21.77 -25.34
N LYS A 546 3.74 21.91 -25.27
CA LYS A 546 3.04 23.12 -24.81
C LYS A 546 3.60 23.60 -23.47
N HIS A 547 3.67 22.70 -22.49
CA HIS A 547 4.15 23.04 -21.15
C HIS A 547 5.65 23.30 -21.12
N VAL A 548 6.48 22.53 -21.83
CA VAL A 548 7.93 22.81 -21.90
C VAL A 548 8.19 24.21 -22.48
N LEU A 549 7.46 24.63 -23.52
CA LEU A 549 7.57 25.97 -24.10
C LEU A 549 7.17 27.06 -23.09
N SER A 550 6.04 26.89 -22.40
CA SER A 550 5.56 27.80 -21.34
C SER A 550 6.56 27.93 -20.19
N ASP A 551 7.07 26.80 -19.69
CA ASP A 551 8.00 26.75 -18.58
C ASP A 551 9.38 27.32 -18.97
N THR A 552 9.81 27.11 -20.22
CA THR A 552 11.03 27.72 -20.76
C THR A 552 10.91 29.24 -20.83
N ALA A 553 9.76 29.76 -21.27
CA ALA A 553 9.53 31.20 -21.31
C ALA A 553 9.56 31.81 -19.90
N TRP A 554 8.89 31.17 -18.95
CA TRP A 554 8.90 31.58 -17.54
C TRP A 554 10.31 31.57 -16.94
N LEU A 555 11.12 30.53 -17.15
CA LEU A 555 12.50 30.47 -16.66
C LEU A 555 13.39 31.58 -17.26
N LYS A 556 13.19 31.93 -18.52
CA LYS A 556 13.91 33.04 -19.17
C LYS A 556 13.57 34.39 -18.56
N GLU A 557 12.32 34.59 -18.16
CA GLU A 557 11.92 35.80 -17.41
C GLU A 557 12.62 35.88 -16.05
N GLN A 558 12.96 34.74 -15.45
CA GLN A 558 13.79 34.65 -14.23
C GLN A 558 15.31 34.80 -14.50
N GLY A 559 15.72 35.04 -15.75
CA GLY A 559 17.12 35.26 -16.13
C GLY A 559 17.90 34.03 -16.59
N GLU A 560 17.25 32.88 -16.75
CA GLU A 560 17.88 31.67 -17.31
C GLU A 560 18.21 31.82 -18.79
N THR A 561 19.28 31.17 -19.23
CA THR A 561 19.60 31.09 -20.67
C THR A 561 18.60 30.18 -21.40
N GLN A 562 18.39 30.39 -22.70
CA GLN A 562 17.48 29.55 -23.51
C GLN A 562 17.79 28.05 -23.38
N GLU A 563 19.07 27.68 -23.40
CA GLU A 563 19.50 26.28 -23.34
C GLU A 563 19.25 25.66 -21.95
N SER A 564 19.67 26.36 -20.88
CA SER A 564 19.42 25.95 -19.49
C SER A 564 17.92 25.85 -19.20
N ALA A 565 17.17 26.89 -19.58
CA ALA A 565 15.72 26.95 -19.42
C ALA A 565 15.01 25.78 -20.12
N TRP A 566 15.41 25.45 -21.35
CA TRP A 566 14.83 24.34 -22.11
C TRP A 566 15.06 22.98 -21.43
N GLU A 567 16.28 22.71 -20.97
CA GLU A 567 16.60 21.44 -20.28
C GLU A 567 15.96 21.35 -18.89
N ARG A 568 15.93 22.45 -18.13
CA ARG A 568 15.30 22.54 -16.80
C ARG A 568 13.77 22.42 -16.89
N ALA A 569 13.13 23.09 -17.86
CA ALA A 569 11.69 23.01 -18.13
C ALA A 569 11.22 21.61 -18.56
N SER A 570 12.13 20.76 -19.04
CA SER A 570 11.80 19.42 -19.54
C SER A 570 11.89 18.32 -18.48
N VAL A 571 12.20 18.66 -17.23
CA VAL A 571 12.21 17.68 -16.15
C VAL A 571 10.79 17.24 -15.85
N ARG A 572 10.57 15.93 -15.82
CA ARG A 572 9.29 15.28 -15.44
C ARG A 572 9.46 14.17 -14.41
N ILE A 573 10.64 14.03 -13.82
CA ILE A 573 10.95 12.98 -12.85
C ILE A 573 11.51 13.63 -11.60
N PHE A 574 10.81 13.44 -10.50
CA PHE A 574 11.11 14.04 -9.21
C PHE A 574 11.07 12.99 -8.11
N GLY A 575 11.83 13.16 -7.05
CA GLY A 575 11.81 12.25 -5.91
C GLY A 575 12.77 12.64 -4.80
N ASP A 576 13.00 11.67 -3.91
CA ASP A 576 13.91 11.79 -2.76
C ASP A 576 15.31 12.24 -3.16
N PRO A 577 16.01 13.08 -2.38
CA PRO A 577 17.45 13.30 -2.52
C PRO A 577 18.23 11.98 -2.45
N PRO A 578 19.41 11.86 -3.12
CA PRO A 578 20.24 10.67 -3.02
C PRO A 578 20.57 10.29 -1.58
N GLY A 579 20.30 9.03 -1.23
CA GLY A 579 20.52 8.52 0.12
C GLY A 579 19.44 8.87 1.13
N VAL A 580 18.37 9.53 0.71
CA VAL A 580 17.14 9.76 1.49
C VAL A 580 16.01 8.91 0.92
N TYR A 581 15.01 8.63 1.78
CA TYR A 581 13.82 7.83 1.48
C TYR A 581 12.59 8.42 2.19
N GLY A 582 11.39 8.13 1.67
CA GLY A 582 10.11 8.58 2.21
C GLY A 582 9.53 9.79 1.46
N ALA A 583 8.60 10.49 2.10
CA ALA A 583 8.06 11.75 1.60
C ALA A 583 7.99 12.85 2.68
N GLY A 584 8.40 12.52 3.92
CA GLY A 584 8.35 13.40 5.09
C GLY A 584 6.94 13.69 5.63
N VAL A 585 5.90 13.51 4.80
CA VAL A 585 4.50 13.80 5.17
C VAL A 585 4.00 12.90 6.30
N ALA A 586 4.27 11.58 6.26
CA ALA A 586 3.91 10.67 7.34
C ALA A 586 4.54 11.10 8.67
N ASP A 587 5.84 11.39 8.68
CA ASP A 587 6.56 11.86 9.88
C ASP A 587 6.01 13.20 10.41
N LEU A 588 5.65 14.11 9.51
CA LEU A 588 5.05 15.40 9.87
C LEU A 588 3.68 15.22 10.54
N LEU A 589 2.85 14.31 10.00
CA LEU A 589 1.55 14.01 10.56
C LEU A 589 1.66 13.28 11.91
N GLU A 590 2.53 12.28 12.02
CA GLU A 590 2.75 11.51 13.26
C GLU A 590 3.33 12.38 14.38
N SER A 591 4.24 13.31 14.05
CA SER A 591 4.76 14.28 15.03
C SER A 591 3.81 15.43 15.36
N LYS A 592 2.67 15.53 14.66
CA LYS A 592 1.64 16.57 14.80
C LYS A 592 2.15 18.00 14.55
N ALA A 593 3.37 18.15 14.02
CA ALA A 593 4.10 19.40 13.91
C ALA A 593 3.69 20.24 12.68
N TRP A 594 2.38 20.33 12.43
CA TRP A 594 1.80 21.04 11.29
C TRP A 594 0.55 21.81 11.72
N GLU A 595 0.25 22.92 11.04
CA GLU A 595 -0.95 23.71 11.27
C GLU A 595 -1.80 23.84 10.00
N THR A 596 -1.15 23.86 8.83
CA THR A 596 -1.78 24.17 7.54
C THR A 596 -1.35 23.23 6.43
N LEU A 597 -2.06 23.28 5.30
CA LEU A 597 -1.66 22.58 4.08
C LEU A 597 -0.32 23.07 3.51
N ASP A 598 0.05 24.33 3.79
CA ASP A 598 1.33 24.88 3.35
C ASP A 598 2.51 24.17 4.04
N ASP A 599 2.35 23.73 5.29
CA ASP A 599 3.36 22.96 6.01
C ASP A 599 3.56 21.58 5.36
N LEU A 600 2.46 20.89 5.03
CA LEU A 600 2.49 19.62 4.31
C LEU A 600 3.14 19.79 2.94
N ALA A 601 2.78 20.83 2.20
CA ALA A 601 3.33 21.14 0.88
C ALA A 601 4.84 21.47 0.94
N ALA A 602 5.28 22.18 1.98
CA ALA A 602 6.68 22.52 2.18
C ALA A 602 7.53 21.27 2.46
N VAL A 603 7.07 20.38 3.35
CA VAL A 603 7.74 19.11 3.63
C VAL A 603 7.74 18.20 2.40
N TYR A 604 6.59 18.04 1.75
CA TYR A 604 6.51 17.22 0.53
C TYR A 604 7.43 17.75 -0.57
N THR A 605 7.51 19.07 -0.76
CA THR A 605 8.45 19.72 -1.70
C THR A 605 9.90 19.45 -1.30
N ARG A 606 10.24 19.53 0.00
CA ARG A 606 11.60 19.27 0.49
C ARG A 606 12.06 17.85 0.16
N PHE A 607 11.19 16.87 0.36
CA PHE A 607 11.50 15.46 0.11
C PHE A 607 11.35 15.07 -1.36
N SER A 608 10.48 15.71 -2.13
CA SER A 608 10.17 15.29 -3.50
C SER A 608 10.79 16.18 -4.58
N GLY A 609 11.27 17.38 -4.25
CA GLY A 609 11.71 18.39 -5.21
C GLY A 609 13.07 18.14 -5.86
N THR A 610 13.68 16.95 -5.73
CA THR A 610 14.94 16.64 -6.43
C THR A 610 14.65 16.14 -7.84
N ALA A 611 15.18 16.86 -8.83
CA ALA A 611 15.06 16.50 -10.24
C ALA A 611 16.00 15.35 -10.62
N TYR A 612 15.50 14.40 -11.40
CA TYR A 612 16.27 13.28 -11.97
C TYR A 612 16.36 13.36 -13.50
N GLY A 613 17.48 12.90 -14.07
CA GLY A 613 17.77 13.05 -15.50
C GLY A 613 18.12 11.75 -16.25
N GLY A 614 18.39 11.89 -17.55
CA GLY A 614 18.70 10.79 -18.48
C GLY A 614 19.95 9.94 -18.20
N ASP A 615 20.81 10.33 -17.25
CA ASP A 615 21.89 9.48 -16.72
C ASP A 615 21.42 8.59 -15.55
N GLY A 616 20.17 8.76 -15.10
CA GLY A 616 19.57 8.06 -13.97
C GLY A 616 20.00 8.60 -12.62
N LEU A 617 20.67 9.77 -12.58
CA LEU A 617 21.17 10.39 -11.35
C LEU A 617 20.35 11.65 -11.01
N ALA A 618 20.45 12.05 -9.75
CA ALA A 618 19.91 13.34 -9.30
C ALA A 618 20.69 14.47 -9.96
N ARG A 619 19.98 15.44 -10.53
CA ARG A 619 20.58 16.67 -11.07
C ARG A 619 20.77 17.70 -9.96
N ALA A 620 19.67 18.15 -9.37
CA ALA A 620 19.65 19.14 -8.31
C ALA A 620 18.30 19.14 -7.59
N TYR A 621 18.29 19.70 -6.38
CA TYR A 621 17.07 20.13 -5.73
C TYR A 621 16.51 21.36 -6.45
N ASP A 622 15.31 21.26 -7.00
CA ASP A 622 14.67 22.29 -7.83
C ASP A 622 13.20 22.48 -7.43
N PRO A 623 12.95 23.11 -6.25
CA PRO A 623 11.61 23.26 -5.71
C PRO A 623 10.72 24.15 -6.57
N GLU A 624 11.28 25.15 -7.27
CA GLU A 624 10.52 26.09 -8.08
C GLU A 624 9.86 25.39 -9.28
N VAL A 625 10.64 24.58 -10.02
CA VAL A 625 10.11 23.80 -11.14
C VAL A 625 9.16 22.73 -10.61
N PHE A 626 9.52 22.04 -9.53
CA PHE A 626 8.65 21.03 -8.93
C PHE A 626 7.28 21.60 -8.55
N GLN A 627 7.23 22.72 -7.81
CA GLN A 627 5.98 23.37 -7.40
C GLN A 627 5.19 23.88 -8.62
N ARG A 628 5.86 24.42 -9.64
CA ARG A 628 5.20 24.81 -10.89
C ARG A 628 4.56 23.62 -11.59
N ARG A 629 5.20 22.44 -11.58
CA ARG A 629 4.62 21.20 -12.11
C ARG A 629 3.41 20.76 -11.28
N MET A 630 3.52 20.74 -9.96
CA MET A 630 2.41 20.38 -9.06
C MET A 630 1.21 21.31 -9.29
N ALA A 631 1.42 22.62 -9.35
CA ALA A 631 0.36 23.60 -9.57
C ALA A 631 -0.35 23.47 -10.93
N GLY A 632 0.29 22.82 -11.91
CA GLY A 632 -0.26 22.57 -13.24
C GLY A 632 -0.93 21.22 -13.42
N LEU A 633 -1.00 20.36 -12.39
CA LEU A 633 -1.60 19.03 -12.50
C LEU A 633 -3.14 19.12 -12.56
N ASP A 634 -3.73 18.47 -13.56
CA ASP A 634 -5.17 18.21 -13.63
C ASP A 634 -5.54 16.97 -12.82
N VAL A 635 -4.68 15.95 -12.85
CA VAL A 635 -4.93 14.63 -12.26
C VAL A 635 -3.73 14.17 -11.42
N THR A 636 -4.00 13.53 -10.29
CA THR A 636 -3.02 12.75 -9.52
C THR A 636 -3.42 11.28 -9.45
N VAL A 637 -2.45 10.36 -9.54
CA VAL A 637 -2.71 8.92 -9.58
C VAL A 637 -1.70 8.14 -8.77
N LYS A 638 -2.22 7.13 -8.06
CA LYS A 638 -1.46 6.01 -7.53
C LYS A 638 -2.20 4.71 -7.86
N ASN A 639 -1.55 3.82 -8.61
CA ASN A 639 -2.14 2.52 -8.93
C ASN A 639 -1.90 1.51 -7.81
N GLU A 640 -2.84 0.58 -7.66
CA GLU A 640 -2.84 -0.54 -6.73
C GLU A 640 -2.90 -1.86 -7.50
N ASP A 641 -1.90 -2.71 -7.26
CA ASP A 641 -1.64 -3.90 -8.05
C ASP A 641 -1.90 -5.21 -7.28
N THR A 642 -2.48 -5.14 -6.09
CA THR A 642 -2.62 -6.25 -5.13
C THR A 642 -3.76 -5.96 -4.15
N ARG A 643 -4.38 -6.99 -3.59
CA ARG A 643 -5.42 -6.88 -2.55
C ARG A 643 -4.86 -6.95 -1.13
N GLU A 644 -3.67 -7.51 -0.97
CA GLU A 644 -3.04 -7.71 0.33
C GLU A 644 -2.60 -6.41 1.01
N THR A 645 -2.44 -5.33 0.24
CA THR A 645 -2.14 -3.96 0.72
C THR A 645 -2.90 -2.94 -0.11
N HIS A 646 -3.47 -1.94 0.54
CA HIS A 646 -4.27 -0.86 -0.07
C HIS A 646 -4.07 0.45 0.73
N MET A 647 -4.73 1.54 0.34
CA MET A 647 -4.47 2.88 0.87
C MET A 647 -4.54 3.06 2.40
N PHE A 648 -5.33 2.27 3.15
CA PHE A 648 -5.38 2.34 4.62
C PHE A 648 -4.42 1.38 5.33
N SER A 649 -3.78 0.48 4.57
CA SER A 649 -2.85 -0.51 5.13
C SER A 649 -1.49 0.07 5.52
N SER A 650 -1.12 1.23 4.97
CA SER A 650 0.15 1.90 5.23
C SER A 650 0.03 3.41 5.01
N ASP A 651 0.75 4.15 5.84
CA ASP A 651 1.00 5.58 5.75
C ASP A 651 1.67 6.02 4.44
N ASP A 652 2.51 5.19 3.83
CA ASP A 652 3.21 5.52 2.57
C ASP A 652 2.23 5.96 1.48
N TYR A 653 1.04 5.34 1.41
CA TYR A 653 0.05 5.70 0.40
C TYR A 653 -0.36 7.17 0.50
N ASN A 654 -0.70 7.65 1.71
CA ASN A 654 -1.03 9.06 1.93
C ASN A 654 0.21 9.95 1.85
N ALA A 655 1.36 9.49 2.34
CA ALA A 655 2.57 10.31 2.38
C ALA A 655 3.02 10.70 0.97
N TYR A 656 2.85 9.80 0.00
CA TYR A 656 3.16 10.03 -1.39
C TYR A 656 2.00 10.64 -2.18
N HIS A 657 0.86 9.95 -2.27
CA HIS A 657 -0.25 10.40 -3.12
C HIS A 657 -1.04 11.52 -2.45
N GLY A 658 -1.39 11.35 -1.17
CA GLY A 658 -1.98 12.41 -0.36
C GLY A 658 -1.07 13.65 -0.29
N GLY A 659 0.24 13.47 -0.06
CA GLY A 659 1.21 14.56 -0.08
C GLY A 659 1.24 15.34 -1.40
N MET A 660 1.11 14.64 -2.54
CA MET A 660 0.94 15.26 -3.85
C MET A 660 -0.37 16.09 -3.91
N ILE A 661 -1.50 15.50 -3.51
CA ILE A 661 -2.81 16.17 -3.49
C ILE A 661 -2.78 17.42 -2.61
N ALA A 662 -2.24 17.32 -1.40
CA ALA A 662 -2.10 18.42 -0.45
C ALA A 662 -1.25 19.55 -1.04
N THR A 663 -0.16 19.21 -1.73
CA THR A 663 0.73 20.18 -2.37
C THR A 663 0.03 20.91 -3.53
N VAL A 664 -0.70 20.20 -4.39
CA VAL A 664 -1.49 20.86 -5.45
C VAL A 664 -2.54 21.79 -4.86
N ARG A 665 -3.25 21.33 -3.81
CA ARG A 665 -4.29 22.09 -3.12
C ARG A 665 -3.74 23.34 -2.44
N ALA A 666 -2.59 23.25 -1.79
CA ALA A 666 -1.90 24.40 -1.17
C ALA A 666 -1.49 25.44 -2.22
N LEU A 667 -0.92 25.01 -3.35
CA LEU A 667 -0.41 25.92 -4.38
C LEU A 667 -1.50 26.59 -5.21
N THR A 668 -2.66 25.94 -5.40
CA THR A 668 -3.71 26.40 -6.33
C THR A 668 -5.00 26.82 -5.64
N GLY A 669 -5.19 26.45 -4.37
CA GLY A 669 -6.45 26.59 -3.65
C GLY A 669 -7.54 25.59 -4.06
N LYS A 670 -7.24 24.65 -4.98
CA LYS A 670 -8.19 23.64 -5.47
C LYS A 670 -7.56 22.25 -5.46
N ALA A 671 -8.34 21.23 -5.08
CA ALA A 671 -7.89 19.86 -5.19
C ALA A 671 -7.84 19.42 -6.67
N PRO A 672 -6.82 18.66 -7.10
CA PRO A 672 -6.83 18.00 -8.40
C PRO A 672 -7.81 16.82 -8.41
N ARG A 673 -8.24 16.38 -9.59
CA ARG A 673 -8.87 15.07 -9.72
C ARG A 673 -7.87 14.01 -9.29
N SER A 674 -8.30 13.07 -8.46
CA SER A 674 -7.37 12.15 -7.80
C SER A 674 -7.95 10.75 -7.85
N TYR A 675 -7.20 9.82 -8.48
CA TYR A 675 -7.69 8.48 -8.76
C TYR A 675 -6.74 7.40 -8.27
N THR A 676 -7.33 6.24 -7.99
CA THR A 676 -6.66 4.97 -7.71
C THR A 676 -6.98 4.00 -8.84
N GLY A 677 -5.96 3.62 -9.61
CA GLY A 677 -6.07 2.57 -10.64
C GLY A 677 -5.85 1.19 -10.05
N ASP A 678 -6.90 0.40 -9.93
CA ASP A 678 -6.87 -0.96 -9.40
C ASP A 678 -6.66 -1.96 -10.55
N SER A 679 -5.49 -2.60 -10.57
CA SER A 679 -5.11 -3.65 -11.52
C SER A 679 -4.85 -4.99 -10.83
N SER A 680 -5.36 -5.16 -9.60
CA SER A 680 -5.20 -6.38 -8.82
C SER A 680 -5.91 -7.61 -9.42
N ASP A 681 -7.03 -7.38 -10.14
CA ASP A 681 -7.59 -8.32 -11.11
C ASP A 681 -7.17 -7.88 -12.52
N ARG A 682 -6.35 -8.70 -13.17
CA ARG A 682 -5.80 -8.38 -14.50
C ARG A 682 -6.84 -8.44 -15.61
N GLN A 683 -8.00 -9.06 -15.39
CA GLN A 683 -9.08 -9.09 -16.37
C GLN A 683 -10.04 -7.90 -16.21
N ARG A 684 -9.98 -7.20 -15.07
CA ARG A 684 -10.85 -6.05 -14.78
C ARG A 684 -10.07 -4.95 -14.07
N ILE A 685 -9.60 -3.98 -14.85
CA ILE A 685 -9.07 -2.74 -14.30
C ILE A 685 -10.23 -1.83 -13.90
N VAL A 686 -10.16 -1.31 -12.68
CA VAL A 686 -11.16 -0.36 -12.15
C VAL A 686 -10.44 0.92 -11.76
N LEU A 687 -10.99 2.05 -12.17
CA LEU A 687 -10.55 3.35 -11.69
C LEU A 687 -11.59 3.87 -10.70
N ARG A 688 -11.14 4.30 -9.52
CA ARG A 688 -11.98 4.99 -8.54
C ARG A 688 -11.33 6.30 -8.15
N SER A 689 -12.11 7.29 -7.77
CA SER A 689 -11.56 8.43 -7.05
C SER A 689 -11.00 7.98 -5.69
N VAL A 690 -10.04 8.73 -5.16
CA VAL A 690 -9.46 8.44 -3.83
C VAL A 690 -10.55 8.46 -2.74
N ALA A 691 -11.56 9.34 -2.88
CA ALA A 691 -12.67 9.41 -1.93
C ALA A 691 -13.59 8.17 -2.02
N GLU A 692 -13.90 7.69 -3.22
CA GLU A 692 -14.69 6.47 -3.41
C GLU A 692 -13.97 5.24 -2.87
N GLU A 693 -12.66 5.09 -3.12
CA GLU A 693 -11.88 3.98 -2.58
C GLU A 693 -11.76 4.05 -1.06
N ALA A 694 -11.59 5.24 -0.49
CA ALA A 694 -11.59 5.44 0.97
C ALA A 694 -12.92 5.02 1.59
N ALA A 695 -14.05 5.46 1.02
CA ALA A 695 -15.39 5.08 1.49
C ALA A 695 -15.65 3.58 1.35
N ARG A 696 -15.20 3.00 0.24
CA ARG A 696 -15.30 1.56 -0.05
C ARG A 696 -14.54 0.72 0.97
N LEU A 697 -13.29 1.06 1.27
CA LEU A 697 -12.47 0.39 2.28
C LEU A 697 -12.97 0.60 3.71
N PHE A 698 -13.51 1.79 4.00
CA PHE A 698 -14.13 2.06 5.29
C PHE A 698 -15.32 1.14 5.53
N ARG A 699 -16.25 1.05 4.56
CA ARG A 699 -17.41 0.15 4.65
C ARG A 699 -16.96 -1.30 4.62
N GLY A 700 -16.29 -1.74 3.55
CA GLY A 700 -16.03 -3.16 3.28
C GLY A 700 -14.99 -3.84 4.19
N GLU A 701 -14.02 -3.10 4.75
CA GLU A 701 -12.98 -3.66 5.63
C GLU A 701 -13.02 -3.04 7.04
N ALA A 702 -12.91 -1.72 7.18
CA ALA A 702 -12.75 -1.10 8.51
C ALA A 702 -13.96 -1.36 9.43
N MET A 703 -15.17 -1.19 8.93
CA MET A 703 -16.39 -1.41 9.71
C MET A 703 -16.85 -2.87 9.75
N ASN A 704 -16.16 -3.75 9.01
CA ASN A 704 -16.55 -5.15 8.85
C ASN A 704 -16.20 -5.98 10.09
N PRO A 705 -17.18 -6.66 10.71
CA PRO A 705 -16.94 -7.51 11.88
C PRO A 705 -15.88 -8.60 11.67
N LYS A 706 -15.73 -9.14 10.45
CA LYS A 706 -14.73 -10.17 10.13
C LYS A 706 -13.30 -9.64 10.26
N PHE A 707 -13.05 -8.41 9.80
CA PHE A 707 -11.76 -7.75 9.96
C PHE A 707 -11.48 -7.46 11.44
N ILE A 708 -12.46 -6.86 12.13
CA ILE A 708 -12.32 -6.47 13.55
C ILE A 708 -12.07 -7.69 14.44
N GLU A 709 -12.91 -8.73 14.34
CA GLU A 709 -12.74 -9.96 15.13
C GLU A 709 -11.48 -10.73 14.72
N GLY A 710 -11.12 -10.69 13.43
CA GLY A 710 -9.84 -11.18 12.93
C GLY A 710 -8.65 -10.54 13.64
N MET A 711 -8.62 -9.21 13.76
CA MET A 711 -7.59 -8.49 14.52
C MET A 711 -7.61 -8.86 16.00
N LYS A 712 -8.79 -8.99 16.61
CA LYS A 712 -8.93 -9.32 18.04
C LYS A 712 -8.26 -10.63 18.43
N GLN A 713 -8.21 -11.61 17.52
CA GLN A 713 -7.51 -12.88 17.72
C GLN A 713 -5.98 -12.73 17.91
N HIS A 714 -5.41 -11.56 17.58
CA HIS A 714 -3.97 -11.29 17.66
C HIS A 714 -3.58 -10.30 18.78
N GLY A 715 -4.47 -10.03 19.74
CA GLY A 715 -4.18 -9.29 20.96
C GLY A 715 -3.45 -7.96 20.70
N TYR A 716 -2.26 -7.78 21.28
CA TYR A 716 -1.49 -6.54 21.22
C TYR A 716 -1.33 -5.99 19.79
N LYS A 717 -0.92 -6.84 18.84
CA LYS A 717 -0.65 -6.43 17.46
C LYS A 717 -1.95 -6.13 16.70
N GLY A 718 -3.00 -6.91 16.96
CA GLY A 718 -4.33 -6.63 16.41
C GLY A 718 -4.84 -5.26 16.84
N ALA A 719 -4.73 -4.93 18.13
CA ALA A 719 -5.11 -3.61 18.64
C ALA A 719 -4.26 -2.49 18.03
N SER A 720 -2.94 -2.70 17.87
CA SER A 720 -2.07 -1.75 17.17
C SER A 720 -2.47 -1.53 15.71
N ASP A 721 -2.89 -2.59 14.99
CA ASP A 721 -3.28 -2.47 13.59
C ASP A 721 -4.62 -1.76 13.43
N LEU A 722 -5.59 -1.99 14.31
CA LEU A 722 -6.83 -1.20 14.35
C LEU A 722 -6.54 0.29 14.59
N ALA A 723 -5.63 0.60 15.52
CA ALA A 723 -5.21 1.97 15.79
C ALA A 723 -4.46 2.61 14.61
N ASN A 724 -3.56 1.87 13.96
CA ASN A 724 -2.87 2.33 12.75
C ASN A 724 -3.86 2.59 11.61
N TYR A 725 -4.86 1.73 11.44
CA TYR A 725 -5.86 1.87 10.38
C TYR A 725 -6.64 3.19 10.54
N LEU A 726 -7.12 3.49 11.75
CA LEU A 726 -7.75 4.80 12.05
C LEU A 726 -6.76 5.96 11.84
N ALA A 727 -5.51 5.83 12.29
CA ALA A 727 -4.50 6.86 12.10
C ALA A 727 -4.24 7.14 10.61
N HIS A 728 -4.13 6.10 9.77
CA HIS A 728 -3.96 6.25 8.33
C HIS A 728 -5.19 6.86 7.67
N SER A 729 -6.41 6.52 8.10
CA SER A 729 -7.65 7.18 7.63
C SER A 729 -7.64 8.68 7.94
N TYR A 730 -7.26 9.06 9.16
CA TYR A 730 -7.08 10.47 9.55
C TYR A 730 -5.99 11.17 8.72
N GLN A 731 -4.84 10.52 8.51
CA GLN A 731 -3.75 11.09 7.72
C GLN A 731 -4.16 11.35 6.27
N TRP A 732 -4.90 10.41 5.66
CA TRP A 732 -5.50 10.59 4.34
C TRP A 732 -6.45 11.78 4.30
N ASP A 733 -7.23 12.00 5.36
CA ASP A 733 -8.11 13.15 5.44
C ASP A 733 -7.35 14.47 5.52
N ALA A 734 -6.32 14.53 6.36
CA ALA A 734 -5.44 15.70 6.47
C ALA A 734 -4.83 16.07 5.11
N THR A 735 -4.42 15.08 4.33
CA THR A 735 -3.79 15.32 3.02
C THR A 735 -4.79 15.54 1.88
N SER A 736 -5.97 14.92 1.94
CA SER A 736 -6.83 14.76 0.76
C SER A 736 -8.31 15.08 0.97
N ALA A 737 -8.75 15.34 2.21
CA ALA A 737 -10.15 15.60 2.58
C ALA A 737 -11.11 14.49 2.12
N VAL A 738 -10.79 13.25 2.46
CA VAL A 738 -11.52 12.05 1.99
C VAL A 738 -12.42 11.44 3.06
N MET A 739 -12.20 11.75 4.34
CA MET A 739 -13.06 11.22 5.41
C MET A 739 -14.30 12.10 5.57
N LYS A 740 -15.40 11.46 5.96
CA LYS A 740 -16.67 12.14 6.29
C LYS A 740 -16.93 12.05 7.78
N ASP A 741 -17.75 12.94 8.31
CA ASP A 741 -18.09 12.97 9.74
C ASP A 741 -18.64 11.63 10.25
N TRP A 742 -19.46 10.96 9.46
CA TRP A 742 -20.03 9.64 9.79
C TRP A 742 -18.96 8.54 9.87
N MET A 743 -17.86 8.65 9.12
CA MET A 743 -16.77 7.69 9.16
C MET A 743 -15.98 7.82 10.48
N TYR A 744 -15.69 9.06 10.90
CA TYR A 744 -15.07 9.30 12.20
C TYR A 744 -15.98 8.88 13.35
N GLU A 745 -17.28 9.17 13.27
CA GLU A 745 -18.26 8.70 14.27
C GLU A 745 -18.30 7.15 14.30
N GLY A 746 -18.22 6.47 13.16
CA GLY A 746 -18.12 5.01 13.09
C GLY A 746 -16.90 4.46 13.82
N TYR A 747 -15.72 5.04 13.62
CA TYR A 747 -14.53 4.68 14.40
C TYR A 747 -14.69 4.99 15.89
N ALA A 748 -15.21 6.18 16.23
CA ALA A 748 -15.44 6.55 17.62
C ALA A 748 -16.34 5.52 18.31
N ARG A 749 -17.44 5.12 17.68
CA ARG A 749 -18.41 4.18 18.26
C ARG A 749 -17.92 2.74 18.29
N LYS A 750 -17.41 2.20 17.17
CA LYS A 750 -17.03 0.78 17.11
C LYS A 750 -15.65 0.47 17.70
N TYR A 751 -14.68 1.35 17.53
CA TYR A 751 -13.28 1.05 17.90
C TYR A 751 -12.91 1.59 19.28
N VAL A 752 -13.54 2.68 19.73
CA VAL A 752 -13.09 3.43 20.91
C VAL A 752 -14.12 3.44 22.03
N LEU A 753 -15.39 3.71 21.73
CA LEU A 753 -16.45 3.89 22.72
C LEU A 753 -17.24 2.61 23.02
N ASP A 754 -17.14 1.58 22.18
CA ASP A 754 -17.74 0.27 22.46
C ASP A 754 -17.11 -0.34 23.73
N ALA A 755 -17.96 -0.76 24.67
CA ALA A 755 -17.51 -1.24 25.97
C ALA A 755 -16.70 -2.54 25.87
N GLY A 756 -17.06 -3.44 24.95
CA GLY A 756 -16.33 -4.70 24.74
C GLY A 756 -14.96 -4.45 24.11
N MET A 757 -14.88 -3.50 23.18
CA MET A 757 -13.63 -3.08 22.57
C MET A 757 -12.70 -2.41 23.59
N GLN A 758 -13.23 -1.53 24.45
CA GLN A 758 -12.46 -0.91 25.53
C GLN A 758 -11.88 -1.94 26.49
N GLU A 759 -12.70 -2.86 26.99
CA GLU A 759 -12.26 -3.91 27.92
C GLU A 759 -11.13 -4.75 27.29
N TRP A 760 -11.32 -5.19 26.05
CA TRP A 760 -10.31 -5.96 25.32
C TRP A 760 -9.01 -5.17 25.11
N MET A 761 -9.08 -3.90 24.65
CA MET A 761 -7.87 -3.10 24.42
C MET A 761 -7.16 -2.71 25.71
N GLN A 762 -7.87 -2.46 26.81
CA GLN A 762 -7.25 -2.20 28.11
C GLN A 762 -6.44 -3.40 28.62
N GLU A 763 -6.89 -4.62 28.30
CA GLU A 763 -6.17 -5.86 28.58
C GLU A 763 -4.95 -6.02 27.68
N VAL A 764 -5.12 -5.92 26.35
CA VAL A 764 -4.07 -6.33 25.41
C VAL A 764 -3.13 -5.21 24.97
N ASN A 765 -3.61 -3.96 24.87
CA ASN A 765 -2.84 -2.79 24.42
C ASN A 765 -3.53 -1.45 24.74
N PRO A 766 -3.42 -0.93 25.98
CA PRO A 766 -4.03 0.34 26.35
C PRO A 766 -3.44 1.55 25.59
N TRP A 767 -2.19 1.46 25.13
CA TRP A 767 -1.57 2.52 24.31
C TRP A 767 -2.26 2.69 22.95
N ALA A 768 -2.73 1.60 22.35
CA ALA A 768 -3.51 1.67 21.11
C ALA A 768 -4.85 2.40 21.33
N LEU A 769 -5.56 2.08 22.42
CA LEU A 769 -6.81 2.76 22.78
C LEU A 769 -6.59 4.26 23.03
N HIS A 770 -5.53 4.60 23.78
CA HIS A 770 -5.13 5.97 24.02
C HIS A 770 -4.85 6.72 22.70
N ARG A 771 -4.06 6.12 21.79
CA ARG A 771 -3.75 6.72 20.48
C ARG A 771 -5.01 6.97 19.66
N MET A 772 -5.95 6.03 19.62
CA MET A 772 -7.19 6.23 18.85
C MET A 772 -8.06 7.36 19.41
N ALA A 773 -8.22 7.43 20.73
CA ALA A 773 -8.92 8.55 21.36
C ALA A 773 -8.22 9.89 21.05
N GLU A 774 -6.89 9.91 21.11
CA GLU A 774 -6.08 11.08 20.77
C GLU A 774 -6.26 11.52 19.31
N THR A 775 -6.19 10.58 18.35
CA THR A 775 -6.36 10.84 16.92
C THR A 775 -7.74 11.42 16.61
N LEU A 776 -8.81 10.89 17.22
CA LEU A 776 -10.17 11.41 17.04
C LEU A 776 -10.33 12.82 17.60
N LEU A 777 -9.78 13.09 18.79
CA LEU A 777 -9.78 14.41 19.39
C LEU A 777 -8.97 15.42 18.55
N GLU A 778 -7.85 14.97 17.98
CA GLU A 778 -7.05 15.77 17.06
C GLU A 778 -7.78 16.07 15.75
N ALA A 779 -8.49 15.09 15.17
CA ALA A 779 -9.34 15.31 14.00
C ALA A 779 -10.38 16.41 14.26
N GLN A 780 -11.04 16.38 15.41
CA GLN A 780 -11.99 17.43 15.80
C GLN A 780 -11.28 18.77 16.01
N GLN A 781 -10.16 18.80 16.73
CA GLN A 781 -9.41 20.02 17.01
C GLN A 781 -8.95 20.73 15.73
N ARG A 782 -8.60 19.96 14.70
CA ARG A 782 -8.17 20.47 13.39
C ARG A 782 -9.35 20.77 12.44
N GLY A 783 -10.59 20.56 12.87
CA GLY A 783 -11.78 20.82 12.07
C GLY A 783 -12.01 19.82 10.94
N LEU A 784 -11.38 18.64 11.00
CA LEU A 784 -11.58 17.54 10.07
C LEU A 784 -12.84 16.72 10.41
N TRP A 785 -13.25 16.75 11.68
CA TRP A 785 -14.43 16.05 12.17
C TRP A 785 -15.34 16.98 12.96
N ASN A 786 -16.61 17.07 12.56
CA ASN A 786 -17.66 17.76 13.29
C ASN A 786 -18.45 16.81 14.20
N ALA A 787 -17.85 16.43 15.33
CA ALA A 787 -18.44 15.53 16.31
C ALA A 787 -19.53 16.20 17.17
N SER A 788 -20.44 15.39 17.72
CA SER A 788 -21.36 15.84 18.76
C SER A 788 -20.62 16.14 20.07
N GLN A 789 -21.14 17.09 20.88
CA GLN A 789 -20.54 17.40 22.18
C GLN A 789 -20.53 16.18 23.12
N GLU A 790 -21.54 15.32 23.02
CA GLU A 790 -21.65 14.08 23.77
C GLU A 790 -20.49 13.13 23.43
N THR A 791 -20.28 12.83 22.14
CA THR A 791 -19.16 12.00 21.67
C THR A 791 -17.81 12.54 22.18
N LEU A 792 -17.61 13.86 22.13
CA LEU A 792 -16.36 14.49 22.57
C LEU A 792 -16.15 14.39 24.07
N ASP A 793 -17.20 14.54 24.87
CA ASP A 793 -17.10 14.43 26.33
C ASP A 793 -16.79 12.99 26.75
N GLU A 794 -17.38 12.00 26.06
CA GLU A 794 -17.05 10.58 26.23
C GLU A 794 -15.58 10.29 25.89
N LEU A 795 -15.10 10.74 24.73
CA LEU A 795 -13.72 10.55 24.30
C LEU A 795 -12.70 11.20 25.25
N ARG A 796 -12.98 12.43 25.72
CA ARG A 796 -12.10 13.12 26.69
C ARG A 796 -12.06 12.41 28.03
N SER A 797 -13.21 11.93 28.51
CA SER A 797 -13.28 11.17 29.75
C SER A 797 -12.47 9.87 29.64
N LEU A 798 -12.57 9.17 28.52
CA LEU A 798 -11.81 7.95 28.26
C LEU A 798 -10.31 8.24 28.18
N TYR A 799 -9.91 9.25 27.42
CA TYR A 799 -8.50 9.66 27.26
C TYR A 799 -7.82 9.90 28.62
N LEU A 800 -8.45 10.71 29.48
CA LEU A 800 -7.93 11.01 30.82
C LEU A 800 -7.87 9.77 31.74
N SER A 801 -8.84 8.86 31.62
CA SER A 801 -8.82 7.62 32.40
C SER A 801 -7.63 6.73 32.02
N ILE A 802 -7.37 6.58 30.72
CA ILE A 802 -6.28 5.74 30.23
C ILE A 802 -4.92 6.36 30.56
N GLU A 803 -4.79 7.68 30.47
CA GLU A 803 -3.56 8.39 30.85
C GLU A 803 -3.19 8.10 32.32
N GLY A 804 -4.17 8.18 33.24
CA GLY A 804 -3.96 7.80 34.64
C GLY A 804 -3.51 6.33 34.82
N ASP A 805 -4.15 5.40 34.11
CA ASP A 805 -3.77 3.98 34.17
C ASP A 805 -2.36 3.72 33.61
N LEU A 806 -1.97 4.43 32.54
CA LEU A 806 -0.66 4.29 31.91
C LEU A 806 0.46 4.88 32.79
N GLU A 807 0.20 6.02 33.45
CA GLU A 807 1.12 6.61 34.41
C GLU A 807 1.35 5.67 35.61
N GLU A 808 0.28 5.10 36.18
CA GLU A 808 0.38 4.12 37.29
C GLU A 808 1.19 2.88 36.87
N ARG A 809 0.99 2.38 35.65
CA ARG A 809 1.76 1.23 35.10
C ARG A 809 3.22 1.57 34.83
N ALA A 810 3.55 2.83 34.53
CA ALA A 810 4.93 3.26 34.29
C ALA A 810 5.72 3.49 35.60
N GLU A 811 5.02 3.79 36.70
CA GLU A 811 5.61 3.97 38.03
C GLU A 811 5.84 2.65 38.80
N GLY A 812 5.05 1.61 38.52
CA GLY A 812 5.17 0.26 39.09
C GLY A 812 6.27 -0.57 38.46
#